data_AF-A0A959T3U7-F1
#
_entry.id   AF-A0A959T3U7-F1
#
_cell.length_a   1.000
_cell.length_b   1.000
_cell.length_c   1.000
_cell.angle_alpha   90.00
_cell.angle_beta   90.00
_cell.angle_gamma   90.00
#
_symmetry.space_group_name_H-M   'P 1'
#
loop_
_entity.id
_entity.type
_entity.pdbx_description
1 polymer ?
#
loop_
_entity_poly.entity_id
_entity_poly.type
_entity_poly.pdbx_seq_one_letter_code
_entity_poly.pdbx_strand_id
1 'polypeptide(L)'
;YPRFESYDRRLLIRDIVEGVDFEGGFSMRGARLQGYGTPDEPALLTFYRDKRPFIETSGLFYTIEPERVSAERVAVRIRLDGDSIFHPSVNLRFLRDQRLLSLIKTDEGVSKGPFYDTFHQLDMYFEQLTWKQGDPVVKLGSLQGSTQTRASFESFDYFKERRYMAMLGIDAVHPLVRINDYMKQSGEVFTAQDFAVFTRLQKQQVIPMLIDMANKGYLEYDEQEELVRVKPRLRQHILASAGKVDYDVLQFNSNADDGVNATLNLLNNDLTLNGVARIIVSDSQDVRIFPAERQVTIKKGRDFTFGGAIQAGKLRFYGKEYYFHYDPFTIDLLNVDSVGFLADSFEPDEQGRTYLVEVRNVLESVTGSLEIDEPSNKGGLLQEKYPQFPKFNSTKESFVYYDKKDIQQGVYDRDRFFYRSDPFQIDSLDNFTNEGLTFSGTLVSAGIFPDIREPLTLQTDYALGFIRATGDGGLPLYGRKAKFGNIITLNYDGLQGDGDFSYLTTQVQSRDLVFCPDSTFGTADTLYNGAAQSATLNVPNVHAGNVFIRLEPANDVLFAEKIDRPLEMYDGQAYLHGHTELRPAGMTGGGLVDFTNATLASELFDFKTMQLHADTSDFRLTAGDTASIAFKTDNVNATVKLDERVGEFVSNGDETIVEFPVNQYICYMDRFKWYMDQGDIELESDRTAAAGSEDLQLSG
;
A
#
# COMPACT_ATOMS: atom_id res chain seq x y z
N TYR A 1 43.85 -60.32 -12.02
CA TYR A 1 43.70 -59.09 -12.82
C TYR A 1 45.00 -58.30 -12.76
N PRO A 2 45.47 -57.69 -13.86
CA PRO A 2 46.62 -56.79 -13.82
C PRO A 2 46.36 -55.64 -12.83
N ARG A 3 47.35 -55.35 -11.98
CA ARG A 3 47.37 -54.23 -11.04
C ARG A 3 48.58 -53.37 -11.38
N PHE A 4 48.34 -52.09 -11.59
CA PHE A 4 49.37 -51.07 -11.77
C PHE A 4 49.19 -50.01 -10.68
N GLU A 5 50.29 -49.54 -10.10
CA GLU A 5 50.34 -48.40 -9.17
C GLU A 5 51.52 -47.53 -9.57
N SER A 6 51.32 -46.21 -9.65
CA SER A 6 52.38 -45.27 -9.98
C SER A 6 53.39 -45.17 -8.85
N TYR A 7 54.67 -45.08 -9.21
CA TYR A 7 55.73 -44.81 -8.24
C TYR A 7 55.66 -43.37 -7.71
N ASP A 8 55.32 -42.44 -8.60
CA ASP A 8 55.06 -41.04 -8.26
C ASP A 8 53.65 -40.91 -7.66
N ARG A 9 53.56 -40.23 -6.52
CA ARG A 9 52.32 -39.98 -5.79
C ARG A 9 51.70 -38.62 -6.15
N ARG A 10 52.36 -37.84 -7.02
CA ARG A 10 51.94 -36.49 -7.39
C ARG A 10 52.10 -36.23 -8.89
N LEU A 11 51.44 -37.06 -9.69
CA LEU A 11 51.44 -36.94 -11.14
C LEU A 11 50.33 -35.98 -11.58
N LEU A 12 50.69 -34.89 -12.26
CA LEU A 12 49.73 -33.98 -12.90
C LEU A 12 49.32 -34.53 -14.28
N ILE A 13 48.05 -34.88 -14.41
CA ILE A 13 47.38 -35.27 -15.65
C ILE A 13 46.48 -34.12 -16.08
N ARG A 14 46.94 -33.37 -17.08
CA ARG A 14 46.14 -32.30 -17.68
C ARG A 14 45.04 -32.88 -18.56
N ASP A 15 43.87 -32.24 -18.54
CA ASP A 15 42.71 -32.63 -19.34
C ASP A 15 42.37 -34.13 -19.19
N ILE A 16 42.38 -34.67 -17.96
CA ILE A 16 41.92 -36.04 -17.70
C ILE A 16 40.46 -36.23 -18.13
N VAL A 17 39.72 -35.12 -18.06
CA VAL A 17 38.55 -34.80 -18.87
C VAL A 17 38.76 -33.38 -19.41
N GLU A 18 38.16 -33.04 -20.56
CA GLU A 18 38.28 -31.70 -21.15
C GLU A 18 38.00 -30.59 -20.11
N GLY A 19 38.98 -29.73 -19.85
CA GLY A 19 38.89 -28.65 -18.87
C GLY A 19 38.92 -29.09 -17.41
N VAL A 20 39.38 -30.31 -17.13
CA VAL A 20 39.56 -30.87 -15.77
C VAL A 20 40.94 -31.51 -15.66
N ASP A 21 41.74 -31.02 -14.71
CA ASP A 21 43.04 -31.59 -14.39
C ASP A 21 42.95 -32.49 -13.15
N PHE A 22 43.76 -33.55 -13.12
CA PHE A 22 43.96 -34.41 -11.96
C PHE A 22 45.41 -34.35 -11.49
N GLU A 23 45.62 -34.26 -10.17
CA GLU A 23 46.95 -34.32 -9.57
C GLU A 23 46.94 -35.37 -8.44
N GLY A 24 47.76 -36.41 -8.55
CA GLY A 24 47.86 -37.44 -7.53
C GLY A 24 48.52 -38.73 -7.99
N GLY A 25 48.45 -39.76 -7.16
CA GLY A 25 48.87 -41.11 -7.50
C GLY A 25 47.84 -41.79 -8.41
N PHE A 26 48.30 -42.78 -9.17
CA PHE A 26 47.50 -43.44 -10.18
C PHE A 26 47.53 -44.96 -10.00
N SER A 27 46.36 -45.62 -9.94
CA SER A 27 46.27 -47.08 -9.86
C SER A 27 45.25 -47.62 -10.87
N MET A 28 45.54 -48.81 -11.43
CA MET A 28 44.64 -49.50 -12.35
C MET A 28 44.43 -50.92 -11.88
N ARG A 29 43.17 -51.34 -11.75
CA ARG A 29 42.77 -52.72 -11.44
C ARG A 29 41.78 -53.21 -12.49
N GLY A 30 42.25 -54.03 -13.43
CA GLY A 30 41.45 -54.39 -14.60
C GLY A 30 41.16 -53.17 -15.48
N ALA A 31 39.89 -52.88 -15.77
CA ALA A 31 39.46 -51.71 -16.54
C ALA A 31 39.17 -50.46 -15.67
N ARG A 32 39.25 -50.58 -14.34
CA ARG A 32 38.98 -49.46 -13.42
C ARG A 32 40.25 -48.67 -13.16
N LEU A 33 40.19 -47.40 -13.51
CA LEU A 33 41.23 -46.40 -13.39
C LEU A 33 40.92 -45.60 -12.11
N GLN A 34 41.82 -45.61 -11.13
CA GLN A 34 41.61 -45.01 -9.80
C GLN A 34 42.78 -44.08 -9.44
N GLY A 35 42.49 -42.80 -9.31
CA GLY A 35 43.39 -41.83 -8.69
C GLY A 35 43.39 -42.02 -7.18
N TYR A 36 44.56 -41.87 -6.54
CA TYR A 36 44.68 -41.93 -5.09
C TYR A 36 45.62 -40.85 -4.54
N GLY A 37 45.38 -40.46 -3.29
CA GLY A 37 46.26 -39.61 -2.49
C GLY A 37 46.47 -40.23 -1.10
N THR A 38 47.18 -39.50 -0.24
CA THR A 38 47.35 -39.82 1.19
C THR A 38 46.78 -38.70 2.05
N PRO A 39 46.58 -38.91 3.36
CA PRO A 39 46.17 -37.83 4.27
C PRO A 39 47.11 -36.61 4.21
N ASP A 40 48.43 -36.84 4.14
CA ASP A 40 49.42 -35.78 4.01
C ASP A 40 49.46 -35.11 2.62
N GLU A 41 49.14 -35.87 1.57
CA GLU A 41 49.22 -35.43 0.17
C GLU A 41 47.96 -35.92 -0.59
N PRO A 42 46.81 -35.26 -0.41
CA PRO A 42 45.55 -35.69 -1.01
C PRO A 42 45.58 -35.49 -2.52
N ALA A 43 44.81 -36.31 -3.25
CA ALA A 43 44.64 -36.15 -4.68
C ALA A 43 43.69 -34.99 -4.98
N LEU A 44 44.01 -34.24 -6.03
CA LEU A 44 43.28 -33.05 -6.45
C LEU A 44 42.57 -33.27 -7.78
N LEU A 45 41.37 -32.72 -7.90
CA LEU A 45 40.66 -32.56 -9.17
C LEU A 45 40.31 -31.09 -9.34
N THR A 46 40.74 -30.49 -10.45
CA THR A 46 40.59 -29.05 -10.69
C THR A 46 39.80 -28.83 -11.97
N PHE A 47 38.61 -28.24 -11.84
CA PHE A 47 37.79 -27.80 -12.95
C PHE A 47 38.12 -26.36 -13.32
N TYR A 48 38.29 -26.10 -14.62
CA TYR A 48 38.61 -24.78 -15.13
C TYR A 48 37.39 -24.07 -15.71
N ARG A 49 37.33 -22.75 -15.50
CA ARG A 49 36.41 -21.83 -16.17
C ARG A 49 37.23 -20.65 -16.70
N ASP A 50 37.07 -20.30 -17.98
CA ASP A 50 37.85 -19.23 -18.62
C ASP A 50 39.38 -19.39 -18.44
N LYS A 51 39.85 -20.64 -18.50
CA LYS A 51 41.25 -21.05 -18.29
C LYS A 51 41.81 -20.75 -16.89
N ARG A 52 40.96 -20.46 -15.90
CA ARG A 52 41.35 -20.28 -14.50
C ARG A 52 40.78 -21.42 -13.64
N PRO A 53 41.50 -21.88 -12.60
CA PRO A 53 40.94 -22.81 -11.62
C PRO A 53 39.66 -22.23 -11.03
N PHE A 54 38.57 -22.99 -11.09
CA PHE A 54 37.26 -22.57 -10.60
C PHE A 54 36.79 -23.45 -9.45
N ILE A 55 36.75 -24.76 -9.64
CA ILE A 55 36.39 -25.74 -8.60
C ILE A 55 37.59 -26.63 -8.33
N GLU A 56 38.06 -26.66 -7.10
CA GLU A 56 39.16 -27.50 -6.65
C GLU A 56 38.62 -28.47 -5.61
N THR A 57 38.85 -29.77 -5.81
CA THR A 57 38.48 -30.81 -4.85
C THR A 57 39.72 -31.52 -4.32
N SER A 58 39.65 -31.96 -3.07
CA SER A 58 40.73 -32.68 -2.39
C SER A 58 40.17 -33.93 -1.74
N GLY A 59 40.78 -35.08 -2.01
CA GLY A 59 40.28 -36.37 -1.53
C GLY A 59 41.28 -37.50 -1.66
N LEU A 60 41.00 -38.62 -0.98
CA LEU A 60 41.91 -39.77 -0.98
C LEU A 60 41.77 -40.65 -2.23
N PHE A 61 40.58 -40.76 -2.81
CA PHE A 61 40.33 -41.67 -3.92
C PHE A 61 39.37 -41.05 -4.94
N TYR A 62 39.76 -41.12 -6.22
CA TYR A 62 38.92 -40.73 -7.35
C TYR A 62 38.77 -41.92 -8.28
N THR A 63 37.54 -42.37 -8.50
CA THR A 63 37.23 -43.40 -9.49
C THR A 63 36.97 -42.73 -10.83
N ILE A 64 37.77 -43.06 -11.83
CA ILE A 64 37.75 -42.43 -13.15
C ILE A 64 37.31 -43.49 -14.15
N GLU A 65 36.06 -43.40 -14.59
CA GLU A 65 35.45 -44.30 -15.58
C GLU A 65 35.27 -43.55 -16.92
N PRO A 66 35.11 -44.25 -18.05
CA PRO A 66 34.89 -43.59 -19.35
C PRO A 66 33.71 -42.62 -19.36
N GLU A 67 32.63 -42.95 -18.67
CA GLU A 67 31.39 -42.17 -18.66
C GLU A 67 31.35 -41.11 -17.53
N ARG A 68 32.13 -41.30 -16.46
CA ARG A 68 32.04 -40.47 -15.26
C ARG A 68 33.31 -40.45 -14.41
N VAL A 69 33.44 -39.42 -13.58
CA VAL A 69 34.40 -39.38 -12.46
C VAL A 69 33.62 -39.29 -11.17
N SER A 70 33.98 -40.09 -10.16
CA SER A 70 33.31 -40.06 -8.86
C SER A 70 34.30 -40.17 -7.71
N ALA A 71 34.02 -39.47 -6.62
CA ALA A 71 34.79 -39.55 -5.39
C ALA A 71 33.86 -39.36 -4.20
N GLU A 72 34.18 -40.00 -3.08
CA GLU A 72 33.43 -39.88 -1.83
C GLU A 72 34.26 -39.11 -0.81
N ARG A 73 33.56 -38.37 0.06
CA ARG A 73 34.17 -37.64 1.18
C ARG A 73 35.32 -36.72 0.73
N VAL A 74 35.08 -35.93 -0.31
CA VAL A 74 36.04 -34.95 -0.82
C VAL A 74 35.73 -33.55 -0.30
N ALA A 75 36.77 -32.82 0.10
CA ALA A 75 36.65 -31.39 0.36
C ALA A 75 36.54 -30.66 -0.98
N VAL A 76 35.77 -29.56 -1.02
CA VAL A 76 35.57 -28.76 -2.22
C VAL A 76 35.71 -27.28 -1.92
N ARG A 77 36.34 -26.54 -2.85
CA ARG A 77 36.42 -25.09 -2.87
C ARG A 77 36.04 -24.58 -4.25
N ILE A 78 35.04 -23.69 -4.30
CA ILE A 78 34.59 -23.00 -5.51
C ILE A 78 35.00 -21.55 -5.38
N ARG A 79 35.80 -21.04 -6.32
CA ARG A 79 36.34 -19.67 -6.25
C ARG A 79 35.31 -18.64 -6.74
N LEU A 80 35.13 -17.57 -5.97
CA LEU A 80 34.30 -16.40 -6.27
C LEU A 80 35.16 -15.14 -6.08
N ASP A 81 35.85 -14.72 -7.12
CA ASP A 81 36.85 -13.63 -7.06
C ASP A 81 37.94 -13.88 -6.00
N GLY A 82 37.95 -13.07 -4.92
CA GLY A 82 38.84 -13.22 -3.76
C GLY A 82 38.28 -14.11 -2.65
N ASP A 83 37.04 -14.56 -2.79
CA ASP A 83 36.27 -15.35 -1.84
C ASP A 83 36.01 -16.76 -2.36
N SER A 84 35.32 -17.59 -1.57
CA SER A 84 34.97 -18.94 -2.00
C SER A 84 33.71 -19.51 -1.35
N ILE A 85 33.12 -20.50 -2.01
CA ILE A 85 32.23 -21.46 -1.39
C ILE A 85 33.05 -22.71 -1.03
N PHE A 86 33.02 -23.13 0.23
CA PHE A 86 33.76 -24.28 0.74
C PHE A 86 32.87 -25.31 1.43
N HIS A 87 33.19 -26.58 1.28
CA HIS A 87 32.59 -27.66 2.07
C HIS A 87 33.63 -28.75 2.40
N PRO A 88 33.69 -29.25 3.66
CA PRO A 88 34.76 -30.15 4.10
C PRO A 88 34.63 -31.58 3.56
N SER A 89 33.44 -32.05 3.23
CA SER A 89 33.22 -33.42 2.77
C SER A 89 31.94 -33.55 1.95
N VAL A 90 32.05 -33.85 0.65
CA VAL A 90 30.91 -34.15 -0.24
C VAL A 90 31.21 -35.37 -1.09
N ASN A 91 30.16 -35.99 -1.64
CA ASN A 91 30.29 -36.95 -2.71
C ASN A 91 30.27 -36.21 -4.05
N LEU A 92 31.34 -36.39 -4.82
CA LEU A 92 31.50 -35.83 -6.15
C LEU A 92 31.05 -36.83 -7.20
N ARG A 93 30.27 -36.36 -8.17
CA ARG A 93 29.96 -37.07 -9.41
C ARG A 93 30.04 -36.11 -10.59
N PHE A 94 30.89 -36.41 -11.55
CA PHE A 94 30.98 -35.68 -12.81
C PHE A 94 30.63 -36.61 -13.98
N LEU A 95 29.53 -36.30 -14.69
CA LEU A 95 29.09 -37.04 -15.88
C LEU A 95 29.71 -36.40 -17.12
N ARG A 96 30.56 -37.14 -17.85
CA ARG A 96 31.36 -36.57 -18.94
C ARG A 96 30.51 -36.12 -20.12
N ASP A 97 29.58 -36.97 -20.58
CA ASP A 97 28.74 -36.69 -21.75
C ASP A 97 27.83 -35.47 -21.54
N GLN A 98 27.37 -35.27 -20.31
CA GLN A 98 26.51 -34.14 -19.93
C GLN A 98 27.32 -32.91 -19.51
N ARG A 99 28.63 -33.08 -19.31
CA ARG A 99 29.53 -32.12 -18.64
C ARG A 99 28.94 -31.60 -17.32
N LEU A 100 28.29 -32.48 -16.55
CA LEU A 100 27.54 -32.11 -15.36
C LEU A 100 28.27 -32.56 -14.09
N LEU A 101 28.71 -31.58 -13.30
CA LEU A 101 29.23 -31.78 -11.95
C LEU A 101 28.09 -31.76 -10.93
N SER A 102 28.14 -32.70 -10.00
CA SER A 102 27.25 -32.83 -8.85
C SER A 102 28.09 -33.00 -7.59
N LEU A 103 27.86 -32.14 -6.61
CA LEU A 103 28.42 -32.23 -5.27
C LEU A 103 27.26 -32.50 -4.32
N ILE A 104 27.27 -33.66 -3.68
CA ILE A 104 26.13 -34.19 -2.93
C ILE A 104 26.55 -34.36 -1.47
N LYS A 105 25.79 -33.75 -0.56
CA LYS A 105 25.93 -33.97 0.87
C LYS A 105 25.34 -35.31 1.28
N THR A 106 25.85 -35.87 2.36
CA THR A 106 25.36 -37.11 2.96
C THR A 106 24.85 -36.86 4.36
N ASP A 107 23.88 -37.67 4.80
CA ASP A 107 23.34 -37.62 6.16
C ASP A 107 24.25 -38.30 7.19
N GLU A 108 25.57 -38.17 7.04
CA GLU A 108 26.58 -38.80 7.90
C GLU A 108 27.77 -37.86 8.15
N GLY A 109 28.35 -37.96 9.36
CA GLY A 109 29.59 -37.25 9.72
C GLY A 109 29.51 -35.74 9.52
N VAL A 110 30.64 -35.15 9.12
CA VAL A 110 30.80 -33.72 8.79
C VAL A 110 30.16 -33.31 7.46
N SER A 111 29.69 -34.27 6.66
CA SER A 111 29.02 -34.03 5.37
C SER A 111 27.64 -33.39 5.52
N LYS A 112 27.05 -33.45 6.74
CA LYS A 112 25.79 -32.77 7.06
C LYS A 112 25.92 -31.25 7.16
N GLY A 113 27.12 -30.75 7.43
CA GLY A 113 27.40 -29.34 7.65
C GLY A 113 27.00 -28.44 6.47
N PRO A 114 27.01 -27.11 6.65
CA PRO A 114 26.68 -26.19 5.57
C PRO A 114 27.81 -26.08 4.55
N PHE A 115 27.46 -25.64 3.34
CA PHE A 115 28.42 -24.98 2.46
C PHE A 115 28.67 -23.57 3.01
N TYR A 116 29.93 -23.21 3.18
CA TYR A 116 30.35 -21.90 3.70
C TYR A 116 30.62 -20.97 2.52
N ASP A 117 29.84 -19.91 2.38
CA ASP A 117 30.01 -18.90 1.32
C ASP A 117 30.60 -17.62 1.93
N THR A 118 31.89 -17.36 1.70
CA THR A 118 32.54 -16.15 2.24
C THR A 118 32.24 -14.89 1.44
N PHE A 119 31.79 -15.01 0.18
CA PHE A 119 31.42 -13.87 -0.66
C PHE A 119 30.10 -13.26 -0.19
N HIS A 120 29.10 -14.11 0.04
CA HIS A 120 27.79 -13.70 0.56
C HIS A 120 27.75 -13.65 2.09
N GLN A 121 28.73 -14.24 2.78
CA GLN A 121 28.78 -14.43 4.23
C GLN A 121 27.60 -15.25 4.77
N LEU A 122 27.36 -16.41 4.14
CA LEU A 122 26.24 -17.31 4.44
C LEU A 122 26.70 -18.75 4.72
N ASP A 123 26.08 -19.36 5.72
CA ASP A 123 26.05 -20.81 5.92
C ASP A 123 24.84 -21.38 5.17
N MET A 124 25.10 -22.21 4.15
CA MET A 124 24.08 -22.71 3.22
C MET A 124 23.79 -24.20 3.43
N TYR A 125 22.55 -24.51 3.81
CA TYR A 125 22.05 -25.85 4.09
C TYR A 125 21.10 -26.30 2.96
N PHE A 126 21.63 -27.08 2.03
CA PHE A 126 20.90 -27.76 0.95
C PHE A 126 21.48 -29.18 0.73
N GLU A 127 20.92 -29.99 -0.17
CA GLU A 127 21.37 -31.38 -0.40
C GLU A 127 22.45 -31.48 -1.49
N GLN A 128 22.27 -30.75 -2.60
CA GLN A 128 23.09 -30.87 -3.79
C GLN A 128 23.44 -29.50 -4.42
N LEU A 129 24.69 -29.38 -4.87
CA LEU A 129 25.15 -28.34 -5.79
C LEU A 129 25.40 -28.98 -7.15
N THR A 130 24.90 -28.37 -8.22
CA THR A 130 25.16 -28.80 -9.60
C THR A 130 25.69 -27.67 -10.45
N TRP A 131 26.65 -28.01 -11.32
CA TRP A 131 27.20 -27.08 -12.30
C TRP A 131 27.43 -27.82 -13.62
N LYS A 132 26.90 -27.26 -14.70
CA LYS A 132 27.21 -27.74 -16.04
C LYS A 132 28.40 -26.94 -16.58
N GLN A 133 29.46 -27.63 -16.95
CA GLN A 133 30.70 -27.01 -17.38
C GLN A 133 30.44 -26.09 -18.60
N GLY A 134 30.83 -24.82 -18.47
CA GLY A 134 30.60 -23.78 -19.48
C GLY A 134 29.34 -22.94 -19.24
N ASP A 135 28.40 -23.39 -18.41
CA ASP A 135 27.23 -22.58 -18.05
C ASP A 135 27.63 -21.50 -17.04
N PRO A 136 27.07 -20.28 -17.14
CA PRO A 136 27.34 -19.17 -16.22
C PRO A 136 26.55 -19.30 -14.91
N VAL A 137 26.04 -20.49 -14.58
CA VAL A 137 25.09 -20.69 -13.48
C VAL A 137 25.42 -21.96 -12.70
N VAL A 138 25.43 -21.85 -11.37
CA VAL A 138 25.45 -22.98 -10.43
C VAL A 138 24.08 -23.09 -9.77
N LYS A 139 23.52 -24.30 -9.68
CA LYS A 139 22.22 -24.54 -9.04
C LYS A 139 22.42 -25.24 -7.70
N LEU A 140 21.72 -24.75 -6.67
CA LEU A 140 21.72 -25.29 -5.31
C LEU A 140 20.31 -25.74 -4.97
N GLY A 141 20.17 -26.92 -4.36
CA GLY A 141 18.85 -27.37 -3.92
C GLY A 141 18.81 -28.83 -3.51
N SER A 142 17.69 -29.46 -3.81
CA SER A 142 17.45 -30.86 -3.49
C SER A 142 17.96 -31.81 -4.56
N LEU A 143 18.14 -33.08 -4.16
CA LEU A 143 18.41 -34.15 -5.11
C LEU A 143 17.21 -34.31 -6.06
N GLN A 144 17.48 -34.54 -7.34
CA GLN A 144 16.43 -34.77 -8.32
C GLN A 144 15.54 -35.96 -7.91
N GLY A 145 14.23 -35.73 -7.78
CA GLY A 145 13.26 -36.74 -7.33
C GLY A 145 13.13 -36.88 -5.80
N SER A 146 13.83 -36.06 -5.02
CA SER A 146 13.66 -35.96 -3.56
C SER A 146 12.29 -35.34 -3.22
N THR A 147 11.68 -35.80 -2.13
CA THR A 147 10.51 -35.14 -1.53
C THR A 147 10.91 -34.00 -0.59
N GLN A 148 12.20 -33.86 -0.27
CA GLN A 148 12.73 -32.73 0.47
C GLN A 148 13.00 -31.59 -0.51
N THR A 149 12.28 -30.47 -0.37
CA THR A 149 12.41 -29.27 -1.22
C THR A 149 12.90 -28.05 -0.44
N ARG A 150 13.33 -28.26 0.81
CA ARG A 150 13.70 -27.19 1.73
C ARG A 150 15.20 -26.95 1.75
N ALA A 151 15.58 -25.68 1.75
CA ALA A 151 16.94 -25.23 2.03
C ALA A 151 16.91 -24.04 3.00
N SER A 152 17.99 -23.84 3.73
CA SER A 152 18.17 -22.70 4.64
C SER A 152 19.49 -22.01 4.36
N PHE A 153 19.49 -20.68 4.35
CA PHE A 153 20.67 -19.84 4.18
C PHE A 153 20.73 -18.91 5.38
N GLU A 154 21.78 -19.00 6.18
CA GLU A 154 21.92 -18.28 7.46
C GLU A 154 23.10 -17.33 7.40
N SER A 155 22.95 -16.09 7.90
CA SER A 155 24.08 -15.17 8.09
C SER A 155 25.16 -15.78 8.97
N PHE A 156 26.42 -15.43 8.72
CA PHE A 156 27.53 -15.78 9.61
C PHE A 156 27.35 -15.26 11.05
N ASP A 157 26.68 -14.12 11.23
CA ASP A 157 26.40 -13.53 12.55
C ASP A 157 25.01 -13.93 13.09
N TYR A 158 24.33 -14.90 12.46
CA TYR A 158 23.02 -15.37 12.87
C TYR A 158 23.03 -15.96 14.29
N PHE A 159 22.22 -15.44 15.19
CA PHE A 159 22.06 -15.95 16.55
C PHE A 159 20.59 -15.97 16.98
N LYS A 160 20.18 -17.06 17.65
CA LYS A 160 18.92 -17.12 18.41
C LYS A 160 19.16 -17.78 19.76
N GLU A 161 18.84 -17.07 20.82
CA GLU A 161 19.04 -17.54 22.20
C GLU A 161 18.38 -18.90 22.44
N ARG A 162 17.15 -19.10 21.95
CA ARG A 162 16.46 -20.39 22.07
C ARG A 162 17.24 -21.55 21.43
N ARG A 163 17.90 -21.33 20.29
CA ARG A 163 18.73 -22.36 19.64
C ARG A 163 19.99 -22.63 20.44
N TYR A 164 20.63 -21.58 20.97
CA TYR A 164 21.80 -21.68 21.83
C TYR A 164 21.45 -22.49 23.09
N MET A 165 20.44 -22.08 23.85
CA MET A 165 20.02 -22.78 25.08
C MET A 165 19.61 -24.23 24.82
N ALA A 166 18.99 -24.54 23.68
CA ALA A 166 18.66 -25.92 23.30
C ALA A 166 19.89 -26.83 23.15
N MET A 167 21.09 -26.29 22.86
CA MET A 167 22.33 -27.08 22.77
C MET A 167 22.84 -27.57 24.12
N LEU A 168 22.39 -26.97 25.23
CA LEU A 168 22.73 -27.44 26.57
C LEU A 168 22.17 -28.86 26.82
N GLY A 169 20.99 -29.17 26.27
CA GLY A 169 20.34 -30.46 26.45
C GLY A 169 20.15 -30.80 27.93
N ILE A 170 20.66 -31.98 28.33
CA ILE A 170 20.66 -32.48 29.72
C ILE A 170 21.99 -32.23 30.45
N ASP A 171 22.98 -31.68 29.76
CA ASP A 171 24.31 -31.47 30.33
C ASP A 171 24.32 -30.25 31.28
N ALA A 172 25.24 -30.27 32.24
CA ALA A 172 25.41 -29.16 33.18
C ALA A 172 26.22 -27.98 32.60
N VAL A 173 26.96 -28.21 31.51
CA VAL A 173 27.85 -27.21 30.90
C VAL A 173 27.60 -27.16 29.41
N HIS A 174 27.33 -25.95 28.91
CA HIS A 174 27.08 -25.71 27.49
C HIS A 174 28.26 -26.20 26.63
N PRO A 175 28.01 -26.96 25.54
CA PRO A 175 29.09 -27.56 24.74
C PRO A 175 30.05 -26.51 24.16
N LEU A 176 29.53 -25.37 23.69
CA LEU A 176 30.37 -24.27 23.20
C LEU A 176 31.27 -23.68 24.30
N VAL A 177 30.77 -23.54 25.52
CA VAL A 177 31.56 -23.03 26.66
C VAL A 177 32.67 -24.01 27.00
N ARG A 178 32.35 -25.31 27.03
CA ARG A 178 33.33 -26.38 27.30
C ARG A 178 34.47 -26.38 26.28
N ILE A 179 34.15 -26.23 24.99
CA ILE A 179 35.16 -26.14 23.92
C ILE A 179 35.96 -24.85 24.05
N ASN A 180 35.31 -23.72 24.29
CA ASN A 180 35.97 -22.42 24.46
C ASN A 180 36.97 -22.42 25.63
N ASP A 181 36.62 -23.06 26.74
CA ASP A 181 37.50 -23.13 27.92
C ASP A 181 38.73 -24.00 27.69
N TYR A 182 38.59 -25.06 26.87
CA TYR A 182 39.74 -25.83 26.43
C TYR A 182 40.60 -25.07 25.41
N MET A 183 39.97 -24.39 24.46
CA MET A 183 40.65 -23.58 23.44
C MET A 183 41.50 -22.47 24.07
N LYS A 184 41.03 -21.83 25.16
CA LYS A 184 41.83 -20.87 25.93
C LYS A 184 43.12 -21.45 26.51
N GLN A 185 43.18 -22.77 26.74
CA GLN A 185 44.34 -23.45 27.33
C GLN A 185 45.26 -24.07 26.27
N SER A 186 44.69 -24.60 25.18
CA SER A 186 45.40 -25.40 24.17
C SER A 186 45.63 -24.67 22.84
N GLY A 187 44.93 -23.57 22.59
CA GLY A 187 44.90 -22.89 21.30
C GLY A 187 43.68 -23.27 20.46
N GLU A 188 43.58 -22.69 19.27
CA GLU A 188 42.43 -22.86 18.36
C GLU A 188 42.37 -24.23 17.69
N VAL A 189 43.48 -24.96 17.70
CA VAL A 189 43.64 -26.26 17.04
C VAL A 189 44.07 -27.30 18.06
N PHE A 190 43.34 -28.41 18.14
CA PHE A 190 43.62 -29.49 19.09
C PHE A 190 43.06 -30.84 18.59
N THR A 191 43.48 -31.95 19.21
CA THR A 191 42.96 -33.28 18.86
C THR A 191 41.72 -33.64 19.70
N ALA A 192 40.83 -34.46 19.14
CA ALA A 192 39.69 -34.99 19.88
C ALA A 192 40.11 -35.77 21.13
N GLN A 193 41.28 -36.43 21.09
CA GLN A 193 41.85 -37.16 22.22
C GLN A 193 42.23 -36.22 23.38
N ASP A 194 42.90 -35.11 23.10
CA ASP A 194 43.32 -34.18 24.15
C ASP A 194 42.12 -33.49 24.79
N PHE A 195 41.10 -33.17 23.98
CA PHE A 195 39.84 -32.63 24.49
C PHE A 195 39.05 -33.64 25.33
N ALA A 196 39.07 -34.93 24.99
CA ALA A 196 38.48 -35.98 25.82
C ALA A 196 39.16 -36.09 27.19
N VAL A 197 40.49 -36.01 27.24
CA VAL A 197 41.26 -35.99 28.50
C VAL A 197 40.87 -34.78 29.36
N PHE A 198 40.78 -33.58 28.76
CA PHE A 198 40.39 -32.36 29.46
C PHE A 198 38.99 -32.46 30.07
N THR A 199 38.03 -32.94 29.29
CA THR A 199 36.62 -33.01 29.69
C THR A 199 36.29 -34.19 30.61
N ARG A 200 37.23 -35.15 30.75
CA ARG A 200 37.05 -36.44 31.44
C ARG A 200 35.90 -37.27 30.85
N LEU A 201 35.63 -37.08 29.56
CA LEU A 201 34.64 -37.84 28.81
C LEU A 201 35.33 -38.96 28.03
N GLN A 202 34.59 -40.01 27.69
CA GLN A 202 35.12 -41.04 26.80
C GLN A 202 35.25 -40.49 25.38
N LYS A 203 36.32 -40.88 24.67
CA LYS A 203 36.55 -40.45 23.28
C LYS A 203 35.34 -40.76 22.37
N GLN A 204 34.69 -41.91 22.59
CA GLN A 204 33.49 -42.32 21.85
C GLN A 204 32.29 -41.36 22.05
N GLN A 205 32.26 -40.59 23.13
CA GLN A 205 31.24 -39.56 23.40
C GLN A 205 31.64 -38.20 22.82
N VAL A 206 32.94 -37.90 22.84
CA VAL A 206 33.49 -36.62 22.38
C VAL A 206 33.43 -36.47 20.87
N ILE A 207 33.73 -37.53 20.11
CA ILE A 207 33.72 -37.48 18.64
C ILE A 207 32.32 -37.06 18.10
N PRO A 208 31.20 -37.71 18.49
CA PRO A 208 29.87 -37.27 18.08
C PRO A 208 29.55 -35.83 18.47
N MET A 209 30.00 -35.39 19.65
CA MET A 209 29.79 -34.00 20.11
C MET A 209 30.53 -33.00 19.22
N LEU A 210 31.78 -33.29 18.85
CA LEU A 210 32.58 -32.44 17.97
C LEU A 210 32.01 -32.41 16.54
N ILE A 211 31.58 -33.55 16.01
CA ILE A 211 30.90 -33.65 14.71
C ILE A 211 29.60 -32.84 14.72
N ASP A 212 28.80 -32.94 15.79
CA ASP A 212 27.57 -32.16 15.93
C ASP A 212 27.85 -30.65 15.95
N MET A 213 28.90 -30.21 16.66
CA MET A 213 29.32 -28.80 16.67
C MET A 213 29.88 -28.35 15.32
N ALA A 214 30.58 -29.22 14.59
CA ALA A 214 31.05 -28.94 13.22
C ALA A 214 29.87 -28.79 12.25
N ASN A 215 28.88 -29.68 12.33
CA ASN A 215 27.66 -29.64 11.53
C ASN A 215 26.81 -28.39 11.80
N LYS A 216 26.89 -27.84 13.02
CA LYS A 216 26.29 -26.56 13.40
C LYS A 216 27.17 -25.33 13.09
N GLY A 217 28.31 -25.52 12.41
CA GLY A 217 29.17 -24.43 11.95
C GLY A 217 30.11 -23.83 13.00
N TYR A 218 30.27 -24.45 14.17
CA TYR A 218 31.13 -23.93 15.24
C TYR A 218 32.59 -24.38 15.16
N LEU A 219 32.84 -25.50 14.49
CA LEU A 219 34.16 -26.13 14.38
C LEU A 219 34.40 -26.57 12.94
N GLU A 220 35.66 -26.71 12.57
CA GLU A 220 36.08 -27.62 11.50
C GLU A 220 36.59 -28.89 12.18
N TYR A 221 36.15 -30.04 11.67
CA TYR A 221 36.58 -31.33 12.18
C TYR A 221 37.11 -32.18 11.04
N ASP A 222 38.39 -32.55 11.14
CA ASP A 222 39.01 -33.52 10.27
C ASP A 222 38.76 -34.92 10.83
N GLU A 223 37.98 -35.74 10.14
CA GLU A 223 37.66 -37.10 10.61
C GLU A 223 38.85 -38.07 10.51
N GLN A 224 39.87 -37.78 9.70
CA GLN A 224 41.04 -38.65 9.52
C GLN A 224 42.08 -38.40 10.61
N GLU A 225 42.41 -37.13 10.83
CA GLU A 225 43.40 -36.71 11.83
C GLU A 225 42.77 -36.47 13.22
N GLU A 226 41.44 -36.53 13.30
CA GLU A 226 40.64 -36.15 14.48
C GLU A 226 40.99 -34.75 15.02
N LEU A 227 41.39 -33.87 14.11
CA LEU A 227 41.84 -32.52 14.40
C LEU A 227 40.63 -31.58 14.40
N VAL A 228 40.50 -30.81 15.47
CA VAL A 228 39.47 -29.80 15.65
C VAL A 228 40.10 -28.44 15.45
N ARG A 229 39.46 -27.58 14.65
CA ARG A 229 39.75 -26.15 14.59
C ARG A 229 38.52 -25.38 15.01
N VAL A 230 38.65 -24.54 16.04
CA VAL A 230 37.55 -23.72 16.55
C VAL A 230 37.31 -22.53 15.64
N LYS A 231 36.05 -22.29 15.23
CA LYS A 231 35.69 -21.12 14.43
C LYS A 231 35.37 -19.90 15.32
N PRO A 232 35.60 -18.66 14.83
CA PRO A 232 35.24 -17.42 15.55
C PRO A 232 33.78 -17.38 16.03
N ARG A 233 32.86 -17.95 15.23
CA ARG A 233 31.43 -18.07 15.52
C ARG A 233 31.12 -18.65 16.89
N LEU A 234 31.90 -19.66 17.33
CA LEU A 234 31.72 -20.29 18.64
C LEU A 234 31.82 -19.26 19.77
N ARG A 235 32.84 -18.39 19.71
CA ARG A 235 33.04 -17.34 20.72
C ARG A 235 32.02 -16.22 20.57
N GLN A 236 31.68 -15.82 19.34
CA GLN A 236 30.65 -14.81 19.09
C GLN A 236 29.31 -15.20 19.72
N HIS A 237 28.84 -16.44 19.52
CA HIS A 237 27.58 -16.90 20.12
C HIS A 237 27.60 -16.93 21.66
N ILE A 238 28.74 -17.28 22.27
CA ILE A 238 28.89 -17.20 23.74
C ILE A 238 28.75 -15.74 24.20
N LEU A 239 29.40 -14.81 23.51
CA LEU A 239 29.32 -13.38 23.85
C LEU A 239 27.92 -12.81 23.58
N ALA A 240 27.25 -13.23 22.50
CA ALA A 240 25.90 -12.82 22.14
C ALA A 240 24.89 -13.29 23.19
N SER A 241 25.01 -14.54 23.65
CA SER A 241 24.20 -15.08 24.76
C SER A 241 24.40 -14.32 26.09
N ALA A 242 25.54 -13.65 26.25
CA ALA A 242 25.85 -12.82 27.41
C ALA A 242 25.52 -11.33 27.17
N GLY A 243 24.93 -10.97 26.03
CA GLY A 243 24.60 -9.59 25.65
C GLY A 243 25.80 -8.69 25.42
N LYS A 244 26.97 -9.25 25.06
CA LYS A 244 28.24 -8.52 24.93
C LYS A 244 28.66 -8.17 23.50
N VAL A 245 28.01 -8.75 22.51
CA VAL A 245 28.25 -8.49 21.09
C VAL A 245 26.92 -8.49 20.36
N ASP A 246 26.81 -7.64 19.35
CA ASP A 246 25.66 -7.60 18.45
C ASP A 246 25.59 -8.86 17.58
N TYR A 247 24.40 -9.16 17.09
CA TYR A 247 24.11 -10.33 16.26
C TYR A 247 22.91 -10.03 15.36
N ASP A 248 22.68 -10.88 14.37
CA ASP A 248 21.49 -10.79 13.52
C ASP A 248 20.58 -12.01 13.67
N VAL A 249 19.37 -11.89 13.13
CA VAL A 249 18.40 -13.00 13.00
C VAL A 249 18.13 -13.34 11.53
N LEU A 250 19.03 -12.94 10.63
CA LEU A 250 18.87 -13.03 9.18
C LEU A 250 19.04 -14.47 8.71
N GLN A 251 17.90 -15.06 8.33
CA GLN A 251 17.81 -16.39 7.76
C GLN A 251 16.80 -16.40 6.61
N PHE A 252 17.20 -17.01 5.50
CA PHE A 252 16.35 -17.23 4.34
C PHE A 252 15.95 -18.70 4.28
N ASN A 253 14.67 -18.97 4.50
CA ASN A 253 14.11 -20.32 4.39
C ASN A 253 13.46 -20.46 3.01
N SER A 254 14.04 -21.32 2.18
CA SER A 254 13.59 -21.59 0.82
C SER A 254 12.79 -22.89 0.76
N ASN A 255 11.66 -22.85 0.05
CA ASN A 255 10.89 -24.02 -0.32
C ASN A 255 10.46 -23.89 -1.79
N ALA A 256 11.23 -24.49 -2.70
CA ALA A 256 11.03 -24.38 -4.15
C ALA A 256 10.43 -25.67 -4.72
N ASP A 257 9.32 -25.57 -5.44
CA ASP A 257 8.57 -26.73 -5.94
C ASP A 257 9.33 -27.55 -6.98
N ASP A 258 10.25 -26.92 -7.73
CA ASP A 258 11.11 -27.56 -8.72
C ASP A 258 12.41 -28.15 -8.14
N GLY A 259 12.61 -28.01 -6.83
CA GLY A 259 13.82 -28.44 -6.12
C GLY A 259 15.04 -27.52 -6.29
N VAL A 260 14.94 -26.42 -7.03
CA VAL A 260 16.04 -25.45 -7.23
C VAL A 260 15.86 -24.27 -6.28
N ASN A 261 16.36 -24.44 -5.06
CA ASN A 261 16.26 -23.46 -4.00
C ASN A 261 17.05 -22.18 -4.27
N ALA A 262 18.21 -22.29 -4.93
CA ALA A 262 19.01 -21.13 -5.27
C ALA A 262 19.82 -21.30 -6.56
N THR A 263 20.13 -20.17 -7.17
CA THR A 263 20.91 -20.07 -8.41
C THR A 263 21.99 -19.01 -8.25
N LEU A 264 23.25 -19.41 -8.35
CA LEU A 264 24.40 -18.51 -8.32
C LEU A 264 24.79 -18.14 -9.75
N ASN A 265 24.73 -16.85 -10.06
CA ASN A 265 25.17 -16.28 -11.33
C ASN A 265 26.69 -16.04 -11.28
N LEU A 266 27.43 -16.74 -12.12
CA LEU A 266 28.88 -16.72 -12.14
C LEU A 266 29.50 -15.48 -12.82
N LEU A 267 28.67 -14.63 -13.45
CA LEU A 267 29.12 -13.40 -14.10
C LEU A 267 29.24 -12.23 -13.12
N ASN A 268 28.39 -12.20 -12.09
CA ASN A 268 28.32 -11.12 -11.09
C ASN A 268 28.31 -11.63 -9.63
N ASN A 269 28.36 -12.95 -9.45
CA ASN A 269 28.25 -13.66 -8.17
C ASN A 269 26.94 -13.45 -7.43
N ASP A 270 25.87 -12.98 -8.07
CA ASP A 270 24.56 -12.85 -7.41
C ASP A 270 23.97 -14.24 -7.07
N LEU A 271 23.46 -14.38 -5.85
CA LEU A 271 22.77 -15.59 -5.40
C LEU A 271 21.25 -15.35 -5.32
N THR A 272 20.53 -15.81 -6.33
CA THR A 272 19.06 -15.75 -6.35
C THR A 272 18.47 -16.92 -5.59
N LEU A 273 17.68 -16.66 -4.55
CA LEU A 273 16.94 -17.65 -3.76
C LEU A 273 15.48 -17.69 -4.20
N ASN A 274 14.94 -18.88 -4.39
CA ASN A 274 13.54 -19.12 -4.78
C ASN A 274 12.73 -19.68 -3.61
N GLY A 275 11.42 -19.49 -3.61
CA GLY A 275 10.55 -20.07 -2.58
C GLY A 275 10.74 -19.48 -1.17
N VAL A 276 11.27 -18.27 -1.06
CA VAL A 276 11.43 -17.52 0.21
C VAL A 276 10.14 -16.77 0.50
N ALA A 277 9.30 -17.32 1.38
CA ALA A 277 7.99 -16.75 1.69
C ALA A 277 8.06 -15.52 2.61
N ARG A 278 9.05 -15.47 3.51
CA ARG A 278 9.22 -14.40 4.51
C ARG A 278 10.66 -14.37 5.00
N ILE A 279 11.17 -13.16 5.21
CA ILE A 279 12.46 -12.89 5.85
C ILE A 279 12.18 -12.05 7.09
N ILE A 280 12.78 -12.44 8.22
CA ILE A 280 12.76 -11.65 9.44
C ILE A 280 14.10 -10.92 9.49
N VAL A 281 14.06 -9.59 9.46
CA VAL A 281 15.29 -8.77 9.46
C VAL A 281 15.62 -8.32 10.88
N SER A 282 14.60 -7.90 11.64
CA SER A 282 14.73 -7.60 13.07
C SER A 282 13.52 -8.15 13.82
N ASP A 283 13.79 -8.99 14.84
CA ASP A 283 12.75 -9.49 15.75
C ASP A 283 12.36 -8.41 16.78
N SER A 284 13.27 -7.50 17.17
CA SER A 284 13.02 -6.46 18.18
C SER A 284 12.19 -5.29 17.65
N GLN A 285 12.43 -4.91 16.39
CA GLN A 285 11.77 -3.79 15.69
C GLN A 285 10.60 -4.27 14.79
N ASP A 286 10.24 -5.55 14.92
CA ASP A 286 9.25 -6.27 14.10
C ASP A 286 9.34 -6.04 12.57
N VAL A 287 10.56 -5.95 12.02
CA VAL A 287 10.75 -5.72 10.58
C VAL A 287 10.79 -7.05 9.81
N ARG A 288 9.80 -7.23 8.95
CA ARG A 288 9.59 -8.44 8.15
C ARG A 288 9.43 -8.10 6.68
N ILE A 289 10.06 -8.90 5.83
CA ILE A 289 9.98 -8.78 4.37
C ILE A 289 9.21 -9.98 3.82
N PHE A 290 8.32 -9.72 2.87
CA PHE A 290 7.54 -10.70 2.12
C PHE A 290 7.86 -10.53 0.63
N PRO A 291 8.86 -11.27 0.11
CA PRO A 291 9.32 -11.06 -1.25
C PRO A 291 8.25 -11.38 -2.29
N ALA A 292 8.12 -10.52 -3.31
CA ALA A 292 7.33 -10.79 -4.49
C ALA A 292 7.84 -12.06 -5.17
N GLU A 293 6.91 -12.86 -5.71
CA GLU A 293 7.22 -14.14 -6.36
C GLU A 293 7.99 -15.13 -5.46
N ARG A 294 8.06 -14.87 -4.15
CA ARG A 294 8.88 -15.60 -3.18
C ARG A 294 10.36 -15.65 -3.60
N GLN A 295 10.88 -14.60 -4.24
CA GLN A 295 12.24 -14.54 -4.73
C GLN A 295 13.02 -13.38 -4.09
N VAL A 296 14.28 -13.63 -3.75
CA VAL A 296 15.23 -12.61 -3.25
C VAL A 296 16.59 -12.85 -3.91
N THR A 297 17.33 -11.79 -4.22
CA THR A 297 18.69 -11.92 -4.78
C THR A 297 19.70 -11.36 -3.79
N ILE A 298 20.50 -12.25 -3.21
CA ILE A 298 21.57 -11.91 -2.30
C ILE A 298 22.80 -11.45 -3.10
N LYS A 299 23.44 -10.41 -2.59
CA LYS A 299 24.63 -9.76 -3.10
C LYS A 299 25.78 -9.98 -2.12
N LYS A 300 26.94 -9.43 -2.45
CA LYS A 300 28.13 -9.49 -1.58
C LYS A 300 27.81 -8.97 -0.18
N GLY A 301 28.31 -9.65 0.86
CA GLY A 301 28.26 -9.15 2.23
C GLY A 301 26.86 -9.13 2.88
N ARG A 302 25.92 -9.96 2.40
CA ARG A 302 24.52 -10.08 2.89
C ARG A 302 23.59 -8.95 2.48
N ASP A 303 24.04 -8.02 1.64
CA ASP A 303 23.13 -7.13 0.94
C ASP A 303 22.17 -7.95 0.07
N PHE A 304 20.95 -7.46 -0.15
CA PHE A 304 20.04 -8.15 -1.07
C PHE A 304 18.99 -7.24 -1.68
N THR A 305 18.56 -7.60 -2.89
CA THR A 305 17.48 -6.93 -3.61
C THR A 305 16.22 -7.78 -3.62
N PHE A 306 15.07 -7.13 -3.51
CA PHE A 306 13.77 -7.77 -3.52
C PHE A 306 12.66 -6.81 -3.98
N GLY A 307 11.55 -7.35 -4.45
CA GLY A 307 10.27 -6.65 -4.52
C GLY A 307 9.30 -7.23 -3.50
N GLY A 308 8.08 -6.68 -3.38
CA GLY A 308 7.03 -7.23 -2.51
C GLY A 308 6.63 -6.28 -1.39
N ALA A 309 6.41 -6.84 -0.20
CA ALA A 309 5.93 -6.08 0.94
C ALA A 309 6.93 -6.05 2.11
N ILE A 310 7.00 -4.93 2.80
CA ILE A 310 7.75 -4.75 4.05
C ILE A 310 6.75 -4.38 5.14
N GLN A 311 6.74 -5.13 6.24
CA GLN A 311 6.08 -4.74 7.48
C GLN A 311 7.16 -4.18 8.41
N ALA A 312 6.98 -2.94 8.88
CA ALA A 312 7.85 -2.32 9.87
C ALA A 312 6.98 -1.55 10.86
N GLY A 313 6.85 -2.08 12.09
CA GLY A 313 5.91 -1.59 13.08
C GLY A 313 4.50 -1.44 12.53
N LYS A 314 3.94 -0.24 12.69
CA LYS A 314 2.60 0.14 12.21
C LYS A 314 2.54 0.55 10.73
N LEU A 315 3.63 0.43 9.96
CA LEU A 315 3.66 0.73 8.53
C LEU A 315 3.78 -0.54 7.68
N ARG A 316 3.16 -0.48 6.49
CA ARG A 316 3.29 -1.50 5.44
C ARG A 316 3.66 -0.86 4.12
N PHE A 317 4.80 -1.24 3.56
CA PHE A 317 5.29 -0.76 2.28
C PHE A 317 5.03 -1.82 1.21
N TYR A 318 4.51 -1.42 0.06
CA TYR A 318 4.29 -2.28 -1.11
C TYR A 318 5.02 -1.67 -2.30
N GLY A 319 5.86 -2.45 -2.96
CA GLY A 319 6.71 -1.93 -4.03
C GLY A 319 7.39 -3.04 -4.82
N LYS A 320 8.08 -2.62 -5.88
CA LYS A 320 8.65 -3.52 -6.88
C LYS A 320 10.15 -3.68 -6.73
N GLU A 321 10.81 -2.68 -6.17
CA GLU A 321 12.27 -2.65 -6.08
C GLU A 321 12.72 -2.01 -4.77
N TYR A 322 13.42 -2.83 -3.99
CA TYR A 322 14.06 -2.48 -2.73
C TYR A 322 15.50 -3.00 -2.72
N TYR A 323 16.37 -2.28 -2.04
CA TYR A 323 17.74 -2.71 -1.76
C TYR A 323 17.99 -2.67 -0.26
N PHE A 324 18.28 -3.82 0.35
CA PHE A 324 18.71 -3.89 1.74
C PHE A 324 20.23 -3.85 1.84
N HIS A 325 20.72 -2.91 2.64
CA HIS A 325 22.12 -2.77 3.00
C HIS A 325 22.36 -3.35 4.39
N TYR A 326 23.17 -4.40 4.48
CA TYR A 326 23.38 -5.11 5.74
C TYR A 326 24.17 -4.26 6.75
N ASP A 327 25.29 -3.67 6.33
CA ASP A 327 26.18 -2.92 7.23
C ASP A 327 25.49 -1.73 7.91
N PRO A 328 24.89 -0.76 7.17
CA PRO A 328 24.14 0.35 7.76
C PRO A 328 22.73 -0.05 8.23
N PHE A 329 22.31 -1.30 8.02
CA PHE A 329 21.03 -1.85 8.46
C PHE A 329 19.81 -1.04 8.01
N THR A 330 19.79 -0.73 6.71
CA THR A 330 18.82 0.18 6.09
C THR A 330 18.27 -0.44 4.79
N ILE A 331 17.02 -0.15 4.46
CA ILE A 331 16.39 -0.52 3.19
C ILE A 331 16.17 0.74 2.35
N ASP A 332 16.70 0.76 1.14
CA ASP A 332 16.38 1.77 0.14
C ASP A 332 15.02 1.45 -0.49
N LEU A 333 14.11 2.43 -0.40
CA LEU A 333 12.77 2.38 -0.94
C LEU A 333 12.79 3.02 -2.34
N LEU A 334 13.29 2.27 -3.33
CA LEU A 334 13.57 2.78 -4.68
C LEU A 334 12.30 2.98 -5.51
N ASN A 335 11.34 2.04 -5.39
CA ASN A 335 10.07 2.08 -6.11
C ASN A 335 8.94 1.50 -5.23
N VAL A 336 8.29 2.37 -4.47
CA VAL A 336 7.15 2.05 -3.62
C VAL A 336 5.87 2.47 -4.31
N ASP A 337 5.00 1.50 -4.57
CA ASP A 337 3.67 1.77 -5.11
C ASP A 337 2.79 2.44 -4.04
N SER A 338 2.77 1.89 -2.81
CA SER A 338 1.96 2.44 -1.71
C SER A 338 2.51 2.14 -0.31
N VAL A 339 2.25 3.04 0.64
CA VAL A 339 2.50 2.86 2.08
C VAL A 339 1.17 2.93 2.83
N GLY A 340 0.82 1.84 3.50
CA GLY A 340 -0.33 1.77 4.41
C GLY A 340 0.07 2.00 5.86
N PHE A 341 -0.88 2.47 6.65
CA PHE A 341 -0.69 2.83 8.07
C PHE A 341 -1.67 2.07 8.94
N LEU A 342 -1.22 1.70 10.14
CA LEU A 342 -2.05 1.22 11.23
C LEU A 342 -2.10 2.30 12.31
N ALA A 343 -3.31 2.63 12.76
CA ALA A 343 -3.56 3.57 13.84
C ALA A 343 -4.14 2.83 15.05
N ASP A 344 -3.96 3.38 16.24
CA ASP A 344 -4.65 2.87 17.43
C ASP A 344 -6.13 3.23 17.35
N SER A 345 -7.00 2.32 17.80
CA SER A 345 -8.44 2.58 17.80
C SER A 345 -8.80 3.76 18.70
N PHE A 346 -9.63 4.68 18.20
CA PHE A 346 -10.15 5.81 18.99
C PHE A 346 -11.04 5.33 20.14
N GLU A 347 -11.75 4.22 19.93
CA GLU A 347 -12.59 3.59 20.94
C GLU A 347 -11.99 2.22 21.35
N PRO A 348 -11.93 1.90 22.65
CA PRO A 348 -11.44 0.61 23.12
C PRO A 348 -12.47 -0.50 22.84
N ASP A 349 -12.01 -1.75 22.85
CA ASP A 349 -12.87 -2.93 22.82
C ASP A 349 -13.69 -3.08 24.12
N GLU A 350 -14.59 -4.07 24.17
CA GLU A 350 -15.40 -4.40 25.36
C GLU A 350 -14.55 -4.69 26.63
N GLN A 351 -13.25 -4.97 26.47
CA GLN A 351 -12.30 -5.25 27.55
C GLN A 351 -11.45 -4.02 27.92
N GLY A 352 -11.72 -2.86 27.32
CA GLY A 352 -10.99 -1.61 27.58
C GLY A 352 -9.64 -1.52 26.86
N ARG A 353 -9.37 -2.38 25.86
CA ARG A 353 -8.09 -2.42 25.14
C ARG A 353 -8.20 -1.72 23.80
N THR A 354 -7.17 -0.94 23.46
CA THR A 354 -7.01 -0.41 22.11
C THR A 354 -6.52 -1.52 21.17
N TYR A 355 -6.93 -1.44 19.90
CA TYR A 355 -6.50 -2.35 18.86
C TYR A 355 -6.09 -1.56 17.61
N LEU A 356 -5.33 -2.19 16.71
CA LEU A 356 -4.87 -1.52 15.50
C LEU A 356 -5.95 -1.54 14.42
N VAL A 357 -6.20 -0.38 13.83
CA VAL A 357 -7.15 -0.14 12.72
C VAL A 357 -6.37 0.32 11.50
N GLU A 358 -6.72 -0.20 10.33
CA GLU A 358 -6.12 0.21 9.06
C GLU A 358 -6.62 1.60 8.65
N VAL A 359 -5.68 2.51 8.40
CA VAL A 359 -5.98 3.83 7.84
C VAL A 359 -6.49 3.65 6.42
N ARG A 360 -7.62 4.28 6.09
CA ARG A 360 -8.34 4.03 4.84
C ARG A 360 -7.60 4.53 3.59
N ASN A 361 -6.74 5.52 3.77
CA ASN A 361 -5.88 6.07 2.72
C ASN A 361 -4.47 5.48 2.81
N VAL A 362 -3.78 5.50 1.69
CA VAL A 362 -2.36 5.14 1.58
C VAL A 362 -1.58 6.33 1.03
N LEU A 363 -0.28 6.37 1.30
CA LEU A 363 0.65 7.27 0.62
C LEU A 363 1.23 6.57 -0.61
N GLU A 364 1.11 7.18 -1.78
CA GLU A 364 1.59 6.64 -3.05
C GLU A 364 2.81 7.38 -3.59
N SER A 365 3.55 6.73 -4.50
CA SER A 365 4.78 7.24 -5.13
C SER A 365 5.87 7.63 -4.14
N VAL A 366 6.03 6.83 -3.09
CA VAL A 366 7.02 7.06 -2.05
C VAL A 366 8.41 6.66 -2.53
N THR A 367 9.42 7.49 -2.21
CA THR A 367 10.84 7.16 -2.41
C THR A 367 11.63 7.63 -1.19
N GLY A 368 12.50 6.77 -0.68
CA GLY A 368 13.17 7.09 0.58
C GLY A 368 14.02 5.98 1.14
N SER A 369 14.18 5.99 2.47
CA SER A 369 14.90 4.96 3.21
C SER A 369 14.12 4.52 4.44
N LEU A 370 14.21 3.24 4.77
CA LEU A 370 13.75 2.67 6.03
C LEU A 370 14.99 2.24 6.84
N GLU A 371 15.35 3.02 7.85
CA GLU A 371 16.40 2.66 8.80
C GLU A 371 15.79 1.71 9.83
N ILE A 372 16.27 0.47 9.89
CA ILE A 372 15.65 -0.57 10.73
C ILE A 372 16.05 -0.40 12.19
N ASP A 373 17.35 -0.21 12.43
CA ASP A 373 17.95 -0.01 13.74
C ASP A 373 19.31 0.67 13.56
N GLU A 374 19.97 0.97 14.67
CA GLU A 374 21.36 1.41 14.66
C GLU A 374 22.29 0.28 14.16
N PRO A 375 23.32 0.56 13.32
CA PRO A 375 24.16 -0.46 12.70
C PRO A 375 24.85 -1.46 13.63
N SER A 376 25.09 -1.10 14.89
CA SER A 376 25.67 -1.97 15.93
C SER A 376 24.63 -2.54 16.90
N ASN A 377 23.33 -2.46 16.54
CA ASN A 377 22.20 -2.93 17.32
C ASN A 377 21.24 -3.82 16.49
N LYS A 378 21.75 -4.60 15.54
CA LYS A 378 20.93 -5.48 14.68
C LYS A 378 20.10 -6.50 15.49
N GLY A 379 20.61 -6.91 16.65
CA GLY A 379 19.95 -7.84 17.57
C GLY A 379 19.03 -7.17 18.59
N GLY A 380 18.93 -5.84 18.61
CA GLY A 380 18.04 -5.09 19.50
C GLY A 380 18.46 -5.03 20.97
N LEU A 381 19.71 -5.36 21.30
CA LEU A 381 20.22 -5.38 22.69
C LEU A 381 20.23 -3.99 23.36
N LEU A 382 20.28 -2.91 22.56
CA LEU A 382 20.39 -1.52 23.00
C LEU A 382 19.11 -0.71 22.69
N GLN A 383 17.95 -1.36 22.58
CA GLN A 383 16.68 -0.71 22.21
C GLN A 383 16.34 0.52 23.07
N GLU A 384 16.56 0.45 24.39
CA GLU A 384 16.30 1.57 25.31
C GLU A 384 17.15 2.81 24.99
N LYS A 385 18.32 2.62 24.37
CA LYS A 385 19.22 3.70 23.95
C LYS A 385 18.83 4.28 22.59
N TYR A 386 18.12 3.50 21.77
CA TYR A 386 17.76 3.85 20.40
C TYR A 386 16.24 3.72 20.14
N PRO A 387 15.37 4.35 20.95
CA PRO A 387 13.92 4.20 20.86
C PRO A 387 13.32 4.76 19.58
N GLN A 388 14.05 5.63 18.87
CA GLN A 388 13.60 6.26 17.64
C GLN A 388 13.58 5.33 16.42
N PHE A 389 14.10 4.11 16.51
CA PHE A 389 14.04 3.16 15.40
C PHE A 389 12.78 2.27 15.52
N PRO A 390 12.26 1.75 14.39
CA PRO A 390 12.65 2.07 13.01
C PRO A 390 12.33 3.52 12.61
N LYS A 391 12.97 4.00 11.54
CA LYS A 391 12.66 5.31 10.94
C LYS A 391 12.38 5.19 9.46
N PHE A 392 11.35 5.88 9.01
CA PHE A 392 11.03 6.03 7.61
C PHE A 392 11.26 7.48 7.18
N ASN A 393 12.16 7.67 6.21
CA ASN A 393 12.47 8.96 5.62
C ASN A 393 11.92 9.00 4.18
N SER A 394 10.87 9.77 3.92
CA SER A 394 10.43 10.09 2.56
C SER A 394 11.24 11.26 2.02
N THR A 395 12.00 11.02 0.96
CA THR A 395 12.95 12.01 0.40
C THR A 395 12.38 12.85 -0.73
N LYS A 396 11.21 12.46 -1.25
CA LYS A 396 10.49 13.13 -2.34
C LYS A 396 9.05 13.41 -1.93
N GLU A 397 8.38 14.22 -2.73
CA GLU A 397 6.94 14.41 -2.63
C GLU A 397 6.21 13.06 -2.80
N SER A 398 5.12 12.89 -2.07
CA SER A 398 4.25 11.71 -2.13
C SER A 398 2.79 12.14 -2.15
N PHE A 399 1.88 11.23 -2.49
CA PHE A 399 0.49 11.61 -2.79
C PHE A 399 -0.52 10.80 -1.99
N VAL A 400 -1.59 11.46 -1.55
CA VAL A 400 -2.80 10.80 -1.05
C VAL A 400 -3.95 11.12 -2.00
N TYR A 401 -4.59 10.07 -2.51
CA TYR A 401 -5.73 10.17 -3.43
C TYR A 401 -7.06 9.88 -2.74
N TYR A 402 -8.12 10.44 -3.31
CA TYR A 402 -9.51 10.35 -2.83
C TYR A 402 -10.46 9.85 -3.94
N ASP A 403 -9.91 9.15 -4.95
CA ASP A 403 -10.60 8.71 -6.17
C ASP A 403 -11.33 7.37 -6.04
N LYS A 404 -11.34 6.79 -4.83
CA LYS A 404 -12.07 5.54 -4.54
C LYS A 404 -13.58 5.76 -4.74
N LYS A 405 -14.26 4.76 -5.29
CA LYS A 405 -15.72 4.81 -5.51
C LYS A 405 -16.54 5.00 -4.23
N ASP A 406 -16.02 4.58 -3.09
CA ASP A 406 -16.68 4.78 -1.80
C ASP A 406 -16.65 6.24 -1.34
N ILE A 407 -15.76 7.06 -1.92
CA ILE A 407 -15.63 8.49 -1.66
C ILE A 407 -16.36 9.24 -2.78
N GLN A 408 -17.56 9.74 -2.49
CA GLN A 408 -18.36 10.53 -3.44
C GLN A 408 -18.47 9.87 -4.85
N GLN A 409 -18.66 8.55 -4.88
CA GLN A 409 -18.79 7.77 -6.12
C GLN A 409 -17.57 7.84 -7.07
N GLY A 410 -16.41 8.25 -6.58
CA GLY A 410 -15.18 8.38 -7.36
C GLY A 410 -15.15 9.62 -8.26
N VAL A 411 -15.88 10.68 -7.90
CA VAL A 411 -15.93 11.94 -8.66
C VAL A 411 -14.60 12.70 -8.67
N TYR A 412 -13.72 12.40 -7.71
CA TYR A 412 -12.41 13.03 -7.56
C TYR A 412 -11.38 12.36 -8.49
N ASP A 413 -11.17 12.91 -9.68
CA ASP A 413 -10.12 12.44 -10.61
C ASP A 413 -8.72 12.66 -9.99
N ARG A 414 -7.93 11.57 -9.88
CA ARG A 414 -6.61 11.55 -9.25
C ARG A 414 -5.59 12.53 -9.86
N ASP A 415 -5.75 12.90 -11.14
CA ASP A 415 -4.82 13.81 -11.81
C ASP A 415 -5.10 15.28 -11.47
N ARG A 416 -6.26 15.56 -10.87
CA ARG A 416 -6.72 16.91 -10.56
C ARG A 416 -7.10 17.12 -9.10
N PHE A 417 -7.47 16.06 -8.38
CA PHE A 417 -7.84 16.09 -6.98
C PHE A 417 -6.94 15.15 -6.17
N PHE A 418 -5.99 15.71 -5.45
CA PHE A 418 -5.03 14.95 -4.66
C PHE A 418 -4.39 15.82 -3.57
N TYR A 419 -3.93 15.18 -2.51
CA TYR A 419 -3.05 15.81 -1.54
C TYR A 419 -1.60 15.51 -1.89
N ARG A 420 -0.78 16.54 -2.10
CA ARG A 420 0.66 16.43 -2.31
C ARG A 420 1.37 16.66 -0.98
N SER A 421 1.95 15.61 -0.44
CA SER A 421 2.75 15.62 0.79
C SER A 421 4.20 16.02 0.49
N ASP A 422 4.74 16.95 1.27
CA ASP A 422 6.15 17.34 1.26
C ASP A 422 7.02 16.17 1.78
N PRO A 423 8.33 16.12 1.50
CA PRO A 423 9.25 15.18 2.15
C PRO A 423 9.14 15.23 3.68
N PHE A 424 9.15 14.07 4.32
CA PHE A 424 8.94 13.95 5.77
C PHE A 424 9.73 12.77 6.35
N GLN A 425 9.84 12.76 7.68
CA GLN A 425 10.41 11.66 8.44
C GLN A 425 9.42 11.24 9.53
N ILE A 426 9.23 9.93 9.69
CA ILE A 426 8.53 9.33 10.82
C ILE A 426 9.54 8.43 11.53
N ASP A 427 9.70 8.63 12.83
CA ASP A 427 10.52 7.77 13.68
C ASP A 427 9.63 6.89 14.57
N SER A 428 10.26 5.96 15.30
CA SER A 428 9.59 5.13 16.30
C SER A 428 8.41 4.35 15.69
N LEU A 429 8.58 3.73 14.52
CA LEU A 429 7.48 3.15 13.71
C LEU A 429 6.64 2.09 14.46
N ASP A 430 7.17 1.51 15.53
CA ASP A 430 6.45 0.54 16.37
C ASP A 430 5.43 1.20 17.31
N ASN A 431 5.68 2.45 17.74
CA ASN A 431 5.01 3.05 18.89
C ASN A 431 4.53 4.50 18.67
N PHE A 432 4.55 5.02 17.44
CA PHE A 432 4.00 6.37 17.20
C PHE A 432 2.51 6.43 17.55
N THR A 433 2.08 7.59 18.03
CA THR A 433 0.67 7.88 18.37
C THR A 433 -0.09 8.37 17.16
N ASN A 434 -1.43 8.32 17.21
CA ASN A 434 -2.27 8.81 16.11
C ASN A 434 -1.97 10.27 15.73
N GLU A 435 -1.61 11.12 16.70
CA GLU A 435 -1.21 12.52 16.46
C GLU A 435 0.11 12.64 15.69
N GLY A 436 0.97 11.61 15.76
CA GLY A 436 2.21 11.54 14.99
C GLY A 436 2.00 11.34 13.49
N LEU A 437 0.81 10.91 13.05
CA LEU A 437 0.45 10.81 11.63
C LEU A 437 0.05 12.17 11.06
N THR A 438 1.03 13.06 10.95
CA THR A 438 0.87 14.40 10.38
C THR A 438 1.78 14.58 9.18
N PHE A 439 1.20 14.93 8.04
CA PHE A 439 1.92 15.14 6.78
C PHE A 439 1.74 16.58 6.32
N SER A 440 2.81 17.36 6.26
CA SER A 440 2.73 18.72 5.69
C SER A 440 2.67 18.65 4.17
N GLY A 441 1.91 19.55 3.55
CA GLY A 441 1.67 19.46 2.11
C GLY A 441 0.58 20.41 1.63
N THR A 442 0.05 20.12 0.45
CA THR A 442 -0.94 20.98 -0.22
C THR A 442 -2.00 20.12 -0.91
N LEU A 443 -3.28 20.44 -0.65
CA LEU A 443 -4.40 19.91 -1.40
C LEU A 443 -4.56 20.66 -2.72
N VAL A 444 -4.49 19.92 -3.82
CA VAL A 444 -4.94 20.36 -5.14
C VAL A 444 -6.37 19.85 -5.31
N SER A 445 -7.35 20.75 -5.39
CA SER A 445 -8.78 20.41 -5.29
C SER A 445 -9.53 20.51 -6.62
N ALA A 446 -8.87 20.19 -7.74
CA ALA A 446 -9.43 20.23 -9.10
C ALA A 446 -10.06 21.57 -9.53
N GLY A 447 -9.71 22.67 -8.88
CA GLY A 447 -10.26 24.01 -9.14
C GLY A 447 -11.50 24.35 -8.31
N ILE A 448 -11.92 23.48 -7.38
CA ILE A 448 -12.96 23.77 -6.38
C ILE A 448 -12.51 24.97 -5.54
N PHE A 449 -11.36 24.85 -4.87
CA PHE A 449 -10.68 25.92 -4.15
C PHE A 449 -9.31 26.19 -4.77
N PRO A 450 -8.70 27.37 -4.53
CA PRO A 450 -7.26 27.53 -4.68
C PRO A 450 -6.50 26.48 -3.86
N ASP A 451 -5.28 26.16 -4.25
CA ASP A 451 -4.41 25.21 -3.52
C ASP A 451 -4.39 25.51 -2.01
N ILE A 452 -4.77 24.52 -1.20
CA ILE A 452 -4.89 24.65 0.25
C ILE A 452 -3.65 24.02 0.89
N ARG A 453 -2.77 24.86 1.46
CA ARG A 453 -1.65 24.39 2.28
C ARG A 453 -2.10 24.20 3.72
N GLU A 454 -2.37 22.95 4.08
CA GLU A 454 -2.81 22.52 5.41
C GLU A 454 -2.22 21.13 5.69
N PRO A 455 -1.67 20.85 6.90
CA PRO A 455 -1.20 19.51 7.24
C PRO A 455 -2.33 18.47 7.23
N LEU A 456 -2.06 17.32 6.63
CA LEU A 456 -2.95 16.16 6.64
C LEU A 456 -2.75 15.38 7.94
N THR A 457 -3.84 15.09 8.65
CA THR A 457 -3.85 14.34 9.92
C THR A 457 -4.87 13.20 9.86
N LEU A 458 -4.76 12.24 10.78
CA LEU A 458 -5.74 11.17 10.93
C LEU A 458 -7.09 11.71 11.45
N GLN A 459 -8.16 11.45 10.71
CA GLN A 459 -9.54 11.81 11.07
C GLN A 459 -10.24 10.68 11.83
N THR A 460 -11.40 10.97 12.44
CA THR A 460 -12.18 10.02 13.27
C THR A 460 -12.73 8.81 12.49
N ASP A 461 -12.84 8.92 11.18
CA ASP A 461 -13.22 7.84 10.26
C ASP A 461 -12.01 6.99 9.79
N TYR A 462 -10.83 7.24 10.36
CA TYR A 462 -9.54 6.67 9.99
C TYR A 462 -9.08 6.99 8.55
N ALA A 463 -9.60 8.05 7.93
CA ALA A 463 -9.00 8.62 6.73
C ALA A 463 -7.92 9.64 7.09
N LEU A 464 -7.01 9.87 6.14
CA LEU A 464 -6.12 11.02 6.21
C LEU A 464 -6.86 12.22 5.62
N GLY A 465 -6.85 13.34 6.34
CA GLY A 465 -7.72 14.47 6.06
C GLY A 465 -7.28 15.73 6.79
N PHE A 466 -8.10 16.77 6.79
CA PHE A 466 -7.89 17.94 7.64
C PHE A 466 -9.21 18.64 7.95
N ILE A 467 -9.22 19.44 9.02
CA ILE A 467 -10.31 20.36 9.36
C ILE A 467 -9.69 21.76 9.46
N ARG A 468 -10.21 22.72 8.70
CA ARG A 468 -9.61 24.05 8.58
C ARG A 468 -10.66 25.15 8.46
N ALA A 469 -10.44 26.24 9.18
CA ALA A 469 -11.22 27.47 8.98
C ALA A 469 -10.73 28.25 7.74
N THR A 470 -11.66 28.81 6.96
CA THR A 470 -11.35 29.67 5.80
C THR A 470 -10.82 31.06 6.20
N GLY A 471 -11.01 31.45 7.46
CA GLY A 471 -10.79 32.81 7.97
C GLY A 471 -11.89 33.80 7.59
N ASP A 472 -11.84 35.02 8.16
CA ASP A 472 -12.85 36.09 8.02
C ASP A 472 -13.14 36.49 6.57
N GLY A 473 -12.16 36.25 5.68
CA GLY A 473 -12.26 36.56 4.26
C GLY A 473 -12.95 35.50 3.41
N GLY A 474 -13.20 34.29 3.91
CA GLY A 474 -13.65 33.14 3.12
C GLY A 474 -12.65 32.71 2.03
N LEU A 475 -12.97 31.64 1.30
CA LEU A 475 -12.24 31.18 0.12
C LEU A 475 -13.09 31.31 -1.14
N PRO A 476 -12.49 31.72 -2.28
CA PRO A 476 -13.19 31.69 -3.55
C PRO A 476 -13.42 30.24 -4.00
N LEU A 477 -14.57 30.01 -4.63
CA LEU A 477 -15.01 28.71 -5.12
C LEU A 477 -15.15 28.73 -6.66
N TYR A 478 -14.71 27.67 -7.33
CA TYR A 478 -14.79 27.47 -8.79
C TYR A 478 -14.30 28.68 -9.60
N GLY A 479 -13.07 29.14 -9.35
CA GLY A 479 -12.50 30.27 -10.09
C GLY A 479 -13.18 31.62 -9.79
N ARG A 480 -13.62 31.84 -8.54
CA ARG A 480 -14.32 33.05 -8.05
C ARG A 480 -15.77 33.21 -8.51
N LYS A 481 -16.38 32.15 -9.04
CA LYS A 481 -17.83 32.14 -9.36
C LYS A 481 -18.69 32.21 -8.10
N ALA A 482 -18.22 31.57 -7.03
CA ALA A 482 -18.85 31.59 -5.72
C ALA A 482 -17.79 31.84 -4.64
N LYS A 483 -18.24 31.94 -3.40
CA LYS A 483 -17.37 32.08 -2.22
C LYS A 483 -17.95 31.28 -1.06
N PHE A 484 -17.08 30.56 -0.36
CA PHE A 484 -17.42 29.78 0.83
C PHE A 484 -16.64 30.29 2.04
N GLY A 485 -17.26 30.32 3.21
CA GLY A 485 -16.66 30.72 4.48
C GLY A 485 -16.93 29.72 5.59
N ASN A 486 -16.20 29.85 6.70
CA ASN A 486 -16.25 29.01 7.90
C ASN A 486 -15.37 27.75 7.83
N ILE A 487 -15.89 26.52 7.89
CA ILE A 487 -15.07 25.31 8.08
C ILE A 487 -15.07 24.43 6.83
N ILE A 488 -13.88 23.99 6.41
CA ILE A 488 -13.67 22.98 5.37
C ILE A 488 -13.11 21.72 6.04
N THR A 489 -13.70 20.58 5.70
CA THR A 489 -13.26 19.26 6.15
C THR A 489 -12.94 18.39 4.96
N LEU A 490 -11.82 17.68 5.00
CA LEU A 490 -11.49 16.60 4.08
C LEU A 490 -11.37 15.31 4.87
N ASN A 491 -12.14 14.28 4.51
CA ASN A 491 -12.12 12.96 5.16
C ASN A 491 -12.59 11.89 4.15
N TYR A 492 -12.99 10.69 4.61
CA TYR A 492 -13.44 9.61 3.73
C TYR A 492 -14.80 9.88 3.07
N ASP A 493 -15.56 10.86 3.54
CA ASP A 493 -16.78 11.32 2.89
C ASP A 493 -16.49 12.40 1.83
N GLY A 494 -15.22 12.72 1.57
CA GLY A 494 -14.80 13.69 0.56
C GLY A 494 -14.53 15.09 1.14
N LEU A 495 -14.60 16.09 0.26
CA LEU A 495 -14.39 17.49 0.64
C LEU A 495 -15.74 18.13 1.02
N GLN A 496 -15.86 18.52 2.28
CA GLN A 496 -17.08 19.01 2.90
C GLN A 496 -16.94 20.45 3.43
N GLY A 497 -18.08 21.11 3.65
CA GLY A 497 -18.17 22.45 4.20
C GLY A 497 -19.31 22.62 5.20
N ASP A 498 -18.96 23.18 6.35
CA ASP A 498 -19.92 23.72 7.33
C ASP A 498 -19.74 25.23 7.37
N GLY A 499 -20.70 25.97 6.79
CA GLY A 499 -20.60 27.41 6.72
C GLY A 499 -21.49 28.13 5.72
N ASP A 500 -21.01 29.32 5.36
CA ASP A 500 -21.71 30.26 4.51
C ASP A 500 -21.22 30.13 3.05
N PHE A 501 -22.16 29.89 2.14
CA PHE A 501 -21.94 29.85 0.70
C PHE A 501 -22.61 31.05 0.04
N SER A 502 -21.95 31.69 -0.92
CA SER A 502 -22.52 32.81 -1.67
C SER A 502 -22.29 32.67 -3.17
N TYR A 503 -23.34 32.96 -3.93
CA TYR A 503 -23.36 32.93 -5.40
C TYR A 503 -24.31 34.01 -5.91
N LEU A 504 -23.80 34.92 -6.74
CA LEU A 504 -24.55 36.08 -7.25
C LEU A 504 -25.23 36.88 -6.10
N THR A 505 -26.56 36.84 -6.03
CA THR A 505 -27.41 37.50 -5.04
C THR A 505 -27.84 36.58 -3.90
N THR A 506 -27.48 35.29 -3.95
CA THR A 506 -27.86 34.28 -2.97
C THR A 506 -26.76 34.08 -1.92
N GLN A 507 -27.19 34.01 -0.66
CA GLN A 507 -26.43 33.59 0.50
C GLN A 507 -27.10 32.36 1.11
N VAL A 508 -26.31 31.34 1.44
CA VAL A 508 -26.76 30.07 2.00
C VAL A 508 -25.95 29.77 3.25
N GLN A 509 -26.61 29.26 4.28
CA GLN A 509 -25.97 28.65 5.44
C GLN A 509 -26.29 27.15 5.44
N SER A 510 -25.27 26.31 5.54
CA SER A 510 -25.40 24.86 5.55
C SER A 510 -24.27 24.23 6.35
N ARG A 511 -24.57 23.09 7.00
CA ARG A 511 -23.61 22.30 7.76
C ARG A 511 -23.11 21.06 7.03
N ASP A 512 -23.66 20.77 5.84
CA ASP A 512 -23.51 19.49 5.14
C ASP A 512 -23.23 19.68 3.63
N LEU A 513 -22.51 20.74 3.25
CA LEU A 513 -22.12 20.93 1.85
C LEU A 513 -21.06 19.92 1.46
N VAL A 514 -21.22 19.33 0.27
CA VAL A 514 -20.22 18.50 -0.40
C VAL A 514 -19.71 19.25 -1.63
N PHE A 515 -18.40 19.30 -1.78
CA PHE A 515 -17.73 19.93 -2.92
C PHE A 515 -17.15 18.88 -3.87
N CYS A 516 -17.60 18.91 -5.12
CA CYS A 516 -17.13 18.06 -6.21
C CYS A 516 -16.58 18.94 -7.34
N PRO A 517 -15.67 18.44 -8.20
CA PRO A 517 -15.09 19.25 -9.28
C PRO A 517 -16.12 19.88 -10.24
N ASP A 518 -17.28 19.25 -10.39
CA ASP A 518 -18.37 19.64 -11.29
C ASP A 518 -19.57 20.27 -10.58
N SER A 519 -19.66 20.19 -9.24
CA SER A 519 -20.84 20.58 -8.49
C SER A 519 -20.58 20.78 -6.99
N THR A 520 -21.37 21.65 -6.36
CA THR A 520 -21.51 21.70 -4.89
C THR A 520 -22.96 21.45 -4.53
N PHE A 521 -23.24 20.57 -3.58
CA PHE A 521 -24.61 20.27 -3.17
C PHE A 521 -24.69 19.98 -1.67
N GLY A 522 -25.90 20.07 -1.11
CA GLY A 522 -26.16 19.80 0.30
C GLY A 522 -27.51 20.35 0.73
N THR A 523 -27.76 20.33 2.04
CA THR A 523 -28.98 20.87 2.64
C THR A 523 -28.70 22.23 3.24
N ALA A 524 -29.36 23.25 2.71
CA ALA A 524 -29.29 24.58 3.28
C ALA A 524 -30.22 24.68 4.50
N ASP A 525 -29.63 24.96 5.67
CA ASP A 525 -30.39 25.35 6.86
C ASP A 525 -31.16 26.65 6.59
N THR A 526 -30.50 27.62 5.93
CA THR A 526 -31.13 28.84 5.42
C THR A 526 -30.62 29.21 4.03
N LEU A 527 -31.51 29.76 3.21
CA LEU A 527 -31.22 30.36 1.91
C LEU A 527 -31.89 31.72 1.84
N TYR A 528 -31.12 32.72 1.46
CA TYR A 528 -31.60 34.06 1.16
C TYR A 528 -31.09 34.51 -0.20
N ASN A 529 -32.00 34.75 -1.14
CA ASN A 529 -31.69 35.51 -2.34
C ASN A 529 -32.14 36.96 -2.16
N GLY A 530 -31.22 37.91 -2.32
CA GLY A 530 -31.56 39.33 -2.36
C GLY A 530 -32.20 39.73 -3.69
N ALA A 531 -33.24 40.55 -3.64
CA ALA A 531 -33.79 41.15 -4.86
C ALA A 531 -32.73 42.04 -5.55
N ALA A 532 -32.66 41.96 -6.87
CA ALA A 532 -31.80 42.83 -7.66
C ALA A 532 -32.53 43.28 -8.91
N GLN A 533 -32.44 44.57 -9.23
CA GLN A 533 -33.02 45.16 -10.43
C GLN A 533 -31.96 46.01 -11.12
N SER A 534 -31.26 45.39 -12.08
CA SER A 534 -30.20 46.01 -12.86
C SER A 534 -30.32 45.61 -14.34
N ALA A 535 -29.55 46.27 -15.22
CA ALA A 535 -29.53 45.93 -16.64
C ALA A 535 -29.07 44.49 -16.93
N THR A 536 -28.34 43.87 -16.00
CA THR A 536 -27.72 42.54 -16.16
C THR A 536 -28.35 41.46 -15.30
N LEU A 537 -29.13 41.80 -14.29
CA LEU A 537 -29.75 40.85 -13.37
C LEU A 537 -31.04 41.44 -12.80
N ASN A 538 -32.15 40.73 -12.99
CA ASN A 538 -33.47 41.07 -12.46
C ASN A 538 -34.06 39.83 -11.78
N VAL A 539 -34.06 39.79 -10.46
CA VAL A 539 -34.48 38.63 -9.65
C VAL A 539 -35.25 39.07 -8.40
N PRO A 540 -36.19 38.25 -7.89
CA PRO A 540 -36.93 38.56 -6.67
C PRO A 540 -36.12 38.25 -5.41
N ASN A 541 -36.61 38.67 -4.25
CA ASN A 541 -36.11 38.11 -3.00
C ASN A 541 -36.74 36.73 -2.76
N VAL A 542 -35.95 35.83 -2.16
CA VAL A 542 -36.39 34.48 -1.80
C VAL A 542 -35.82 34.13 -0.43
N HIS A 543 -36.64 33.60 0.45
CA HIS A 543 -36.26 33.03 1.73
C HIS A 543 -36.69 31.57 1.80
N ALA A 544 -35.78 30.69 2.18
CA ALA A 544 -36.09 29.29 2.39
C ALA A 544 -35.26 28.74 3.54
N GLY A 545 -35.77 27.69 4.18
CA GLY A 545 -35.02 26.92 5.17
C GLY A 545 -35.26 25.44 4.95
N ASN A 546 -34.25 24.62 5.25
CA ASN A 546 -34.25 23.19 4.97
C ASN A 546 -34.55 22.90 3.48
N VAL A 547 -33.72 23.47 2.60
CA VAL A 547 -33.87 23.41 1.14
C VAL A 547 -32.67 22.67 0.54
N PHE A 548 -32.91 21.78 -0.42
CA PHE A 548 -31.81 21.15 -1.14
C PHE A 548 -31.21 22.17 -2.09
N ILE A 549 -29.88 22.27 -2.13
CA ILE A 549 -29.18 23.16 -3.05
C ILE A 549 -28.16 22.41 -3.90
N ARG A 550 -27.95 22.89 -5.13
CA ARG A 550 -26.91 22.40 -6.02
C ARG A 550 -26.38 23.50 -6.93
N LEU A 551 -25.12 23.87 -6.77
CA LEU A 551 -24.38 24.73 -7.70
C LEU A 551 -23.72 23.88 -8.77
N GLU A 552 -23.97 24.19 -10.04
CA GLU A 552 -23.25 23.62 -11.18
C GLU A 552 -22.37 24.71 -11.83
N PRO A 553 -21.09 24.84 -11.43
CA PRO A 553 -20.22 25.91 -11.90
C PRO A 553 -20.00 25.94 -13.42
N ALA A 554 -20.04 24.79 -14.10
CA ALA A 554 -19.88 24.76 -15.56
C ALA A 554 -21.09 25.35 -16.32
N ASN A 555 -22.29 25.19 -15.75
CA ASN A 555 -23.56 25.63 -16.32
C ASN A 555 -24.02 26.99 -15.76
N ASP A 556 -23.28 27.56 -14.81
CA ASP A 556 -23.60 28.82 -14.13
C ASP A 556 -25.03 28.83 -13.56
N VAL A 557 -25.39 27.77 -12.83
CA VAL A 557 -26.71 27.64 -12.20
C VAL A 557 -26.58 27.22 -10.73
N LEU A 558 -27.30 27.93 -9.87
CA LEU A 558 -27.63 27.50 -8.52
C LEU A 558 -29.08 27.04 -8.49
N PHE A 559 -29.27 25.74 -8.33
CA PHE A 559 -30.56 25.10 -8.15
C PHE A 559 -30.91 25.06 -6.66
N ALA A 560 -32.16 25.38 -6.31
CA ALA A 560 -32.69 25.24 -4.96
C ALA A 560 -34.10 24.64 -5.01
N GLU A 561 -34.35 23.56 -4.27
CA GLU A 561 -35.63 22.83 -4.26
C GLU A 561 -36.12 22.58 -2.84
N LYS A 562 -37.41 22.81 -2.60
CA LYS A 562 -38.02 22.54 -1.30
C LYS A 562 -37.90 21.07 -0.92
N ILE A 563 -37.56 20.81 0.34
CA ILE A 563 -37.69 19.46 0.92
C ILE A 563 -39.07 19.34 1.57
N ASP A 564 -39.38 20.24 2.50
CA ASP A 564 -40.61 20.22 3.30
C ASP A 564 -41.39 21.54 3.25
N ARG A 565 -40.71 22.69 3.35
CA ARG A 565 -41.34 24.02 3.34
C ARG A 565 -41.24 24.72 1.98
N PRO A 566 -42.27 25.47 1.54
CA PRO A 566 -42.17 26.27 0.32
C PRO A 566 -41.09 27.34 0.45
N LEU A 567 -40.60 27.81 -0.71
CA LEU A 567 -39.73 28.96 -0.79
C LEU A 567 -40.60 30.22 -0.70
N GLU A 568 -40.37 31.05 0.32
CA GLU A 568 -41.06 32.33 0.49
C GLU A 568 -40.46 33.34 -0.49
N MET A 569 -41.28 33.92 -1.36
CA MET A 569 -40.86 34.86 -2.38
C MET A 569 -41.54 36.21 -2.18
N TYR A 570 -40.92 37.29 -2.66
CA TYR A 570 -41.53 38.63 -2.70
C TYR A 570 -41.97 39.17 -1.33
N ASP A 571 -41.12 38.98 -0.31
CA ASP A 571 -41.38 39.38 1.08
C ASP A 571 -42.69 38.79 1.65
N GLY A 572 -42.96 37.51 1.35
CA GLY A 572 -44.12 36.78 1.87
C GLY A 572 -45.40 36.95 1.06
N GLN A 573 -45.33 37.54 -0.13
CA GLN A 573 -46.49 37.68 -1.02
C GLN A 573 -46.79 36.43 -1.85
N ALA A 574 -45.79 35.55 -2.02
CA ALA A 574 -45.98 34.28 -2.71
C ALA A 574 -45.12 33.17 -2.09
N TYR A 575 -45.59 31.93 -2.17
CA TYR A 575 -44.92 30.74 -1.65
C TYR A 575 -44.76 29.70 -2.75
N LEU A 576 -43.53 29.42 -3.18
CA LEU A 576 -43.25 28.45 -4.22
C LEU A 576 -43.06 27.05 -3.63
N HIS A 577 -44.00 26.16 -3.94
CA HIS A 577 -43.85 24.73 -3.76
C HIS A 577 -43.21 24.11 -5.00
N GLY A 578 -41.89 24.23 -5.10
CA GLY A 578 -41.13 23.73 -6.23
C GLY A 578 -39.65 24.04 -6.11
N HIS A 579 -39.05 24.45 -7.23
CA HIS A 579 -37.62 24.76 -7.30
C HIS A 579 -37.36 26.09 -8.00
N THR A 580 -36.20 26.67 -7.72
CA THR A 580 -35.65 27.83 -8.45
C THR A 580 -34.29 27.48 -9.05
N GLU A 581 -33.98 28.13 -10.18
CA GLU A 581 -32.68 28.12 -10.83
C GLU A 581 -32.20 29.55 -10.97
N LEU A 582 -31.15 29.91 -10.23
CA LEU A 582 -30.50 31.22 -10.34
C LEU A 582 -29.31 31.14 -11.29
N ARG A 583 -29.33 31.98 -12.33
CA ARG A 583 -28.26 32.12 -13.33
C ARG A 583 -27.85 33.59 -13.44
N PRO A 584 -26.69 33.91 -14.06
CA PRO A 584 -26.34 35.30 -14.37
C PRO A 584 -27.39 36.03 -15.23
N ALA A 585 -28.19 35.29 -16.00
CA ALA A 585 -29.25 35.85 -16.84
C ALA A 585 -30.56 36.21 -16.08
N GLY A 586 -30.78 35.65 -14.88
CA GLY A 586 -32.04 35.79 -14.15
C GLY A 586 -32.35 34.57 -13.29
N MET A 587 -33.57 34.55 -12.73
CA MET A 587 -34.08 33.44 -11.93
C MET A 587 -35.28 32.81 -12.62
N THR A 588 -35.20 31.50 -12.84
CA THR A 588 -36.33 30.69 -13.32
C THR A 588 -36.73 29.67 -12.27
N GLY A 589 -37.78 28.92 -12.51
CA GLY A 589 -38.14 27.78 -11.66
C GLY A 589 -39.42 27.10 -12.12
N GLY A 590 -39.90 26.13 -11.36
CA GLY A 590 -41.10 25.38 -11.69
C GLY A 590 -41.77 24.82 -10.44
N GLY A 591 -43.08 24.57 -10.54
CA GLY A 591 -43.89 24.06 -9.45
C GLY A 591 -45.20 24.81 -9.28
N LEU A 592 -45.64 24.95 -8.03
CA LEU A 592 -46.89 25.64 -7.66
C LEU A 592 -46.56 26.89 -6.84
N VAL A 593 -46.90 28.07 -7.36
CA VAL A 593 -46.85 29.33 -6.61
C VAL A 593 -48.18 29.53 -5.91
N ASP A 594 -48.15 29.63 -4.58
CA ASP A 594 -49.30 29.89 -3.72
C ASP A 594 -49.30 31.36 -3.29
N PHE A 595 -50.43 32.04 -3.51
CA PHE A 595 -50.71 33.42 -3.12
C PHE A 595 -51.86 33.43 -2.13
N THR A 596 -52.13 34.58 -1.50
CA THR A 596 -53.36 34.75 -0.71
C THR A 596 -54.60 34.54 -1.59
N ASN A 597 -55.29 33.41 -1.38
CA ASN A 597 -56.50 32.96 -2.09
C ASN A 597 -56.33 32.49 -3.55
N ALA A 598 -55.11 32.29 -4.05
CA ALA A 598 -54.91 31.83 -5.42
C ALA A 598 -53.67 30.94 -5.55
N THR A 599 -53.69 30.04 -6.53
CA THR A 599 -52.53 29.21 -6.89
C THR A 599 -52.27 29.26 -8.39
N LEU A 600 -51.00 29.23 -8.76
CA LEU A 600 -50.53 29.21 -10.14
C LEU A 600 -49.50 28.10 -10.31
N ALA A 601 -49.79 27.11 -11.14
CA ALA A 601 -48.86 26.03 -11.46
C ALA A 601 -48.24 26.23 -12.84
N SER A 602 -46.92 26.00 -12.96
CA SER A 602 -46.21 25.98 -14.24
C SER A 602 -44.98 25.07 -14.15
N GLU A 603 -44.59 24.47 -15.28
CA GLU A 603 -43.28 23.81 -15.42
C GLU A 603 -42.14 24.83 -15.51
N LEU A 604 -42.42 26.05 -15.99
CA LEU A 604 -41.46 27.13 -16.15
C LEU A 604 -42.05 28.49 -15.77
N PHE A 605 -41.43 29.12 -14.79
CA PHE A 605 -41.60 30.51 -14.40
C PHE A 605 -40.34 31.31 -14.71
N ASP A 606 -40.52 32.54 -15.18
CA ASP A 606 -39.51 33.61 -15.20
C ASP A 606 -39.80 34.55 -14.03
N PHE A 607 -38.92 34.55 -13.04
CA PHE A 607 -39.07 35.33 -11.82
C PHE A 607 -38.21 36.60 -11.87
N LYS A 608 -38.86 37.75 -11.75
CA LYS A 608 -38.25 39.09 -11.72
C LYS A 608 -38.56 39.78 -10.40
N THR A 609 -37.94 40.93 -10.13
CA THR A 609 -38.32 41.78 -9.00
C THR A 609 -39.79 42.18 -9.11
N MET A 610 -40.59 41.85 -8.09
CA MET A 610 -42.03 42.13 -8.00
C MET A 610 -42.91 41.67 -9.18
N GLN A 611 -42.41 40.78 -10.03
CA GLN A 611 -43.15 40.23 -11.16
C GLN A 611 -42.77 38.77 -11.38
N LEU A 612 -43.74 37.93 -11.75
CA LEU A 612 -43.48 36.62 -12.32
C LEU A 612 -44.25 36.43 -13.62
N HIS A 613 -43.69 35.60 -14.50
CA HIS A 613 -44.26 35.29 -15.79
C HIS A 613 -44.20 33.78 -16.04
N ALA A 614 -45.23 33.23 -16.66
CA ALA A 614 -45.24 31.87 -17.20
C ALA A 614 -45.91 31.91 -18.57
N ASP A 615 -45.27 31.28 -19.55
CA ASP A 615 -45.84 31.16 -20.89
C ASP A 615 -47.02 30.18 -20.93
N THR A 616 -46.94 29.11 -20.14
CA THR A 616 -47.98 28.08 -19.97
C THR A 616 -48.21 27.80 -18.50
N SER A 617 -49.41 28.08 -18.01
CA SER A 617 -49.72 27.93 -16.60
C SER A 617 -51.19 27.62 -16.31
N ASP A 618 -51.40 27.20 -15.08
CA ASP A 618 -52.62 26.64 -14.56
C ASP A 618 -53.04 27.47 -13.34
N PHE A 619 -54.10 28.27 -13.46
CA PHE A 619 -54.55 29.19 -12.41
C PHE A 619 -55.80 28.67 -11.68
N ARG A 620 -55.82 28.82 -10.35
CA ARG A 620 -56.99 28.49 -9.51
C ARG A 620 -57.17 29.56 -8.43
N LEU A 621 -58.39 30.06 -8.23
CA LEU A 621 -58.77 31.00 -7.16
C LEU A 621 -59.67 30.30 -6.14
N THR A 622 -59.46 30.52 -4.84
CA THR A 622 -60.28 29.96 -3.76
C THR A 622 -61.35 30.94 -3.29
N ALA A 623 -62.51 30.42 -2.88
CA ALA A 623 -63.63 31.20 -2.36
C ALA A 623 -63.40 31.59 -0.87
N GLY A 624 -62.56 32.61 -0.63
CA GLY A 624 -62.33 33.15 0.72
C GLY A 624 -61.93 32.08 1.75
N ASP A 625 -62.60 32.07 2.92
CA ASP A 625 -62.33 31.14 4.04
C ASP A 625 -62.68 29.67 3.76
N THR A 626 -63.25 29.35 2.59
CA THR A 626 -63.51 27.96 2.20
C THR A 626 -62.39 27.45 1.29
N ALA A 627 -61.90 26.23 1.53
CA ALA A 627 -60.95 25.54 0.64
C ALA A 627 -61.57 25.14 -0.73
N SER A 628 -62.69 25.75 -1.12
CA SER A 628 -63.40 25.46 -2.36
C SER A 628 -62.88 26.35 -3.50
N ILE A 629 -62.68 25.76 -4.67
CA ILE A 629 -62.19 26.46 -5.86
C ILE A 629 -63.36 27.27 -6.46
N ALA A 630 -63.24 28.59 -6.45
CA ALA A 630 -64.20 29.52 -7.02
C ALA A 630 -64.05 29.64 -8.54
N PHE A 631 -62.81 29.63 -9.01
CA PHE A 631 -62.42 29.86 -10.40
C PHE A 631 -61.23 28.98 -10.75
N LYS A 632 -61.23 28.32 -11.90
CA LYS A 632 -60.03 27.66 -12.43
C LYS A 632 -59.97 27.73 -13.95
N THR A 633 -58.74 27.77 -14.46
CA THR A 633 -58.41 27.72 -15.88
C THR A 633 -57.05 27.05 -16.05
N ASP A 634 -56.88 26.36 -17.17
CA ASP A 634 -55.65 25.67 -17.52
C ASP A 634 -55.06 26.28 -18.80
N ASN A 635 -53.75 26.08 -19.02
CA ASN A 635 -53.04 26.48 -20.25
C ASN A 635 -53.18 27.99 -20.61
N VAL A 636 -52.85 28.86 -19.68
CA VAL A 636 -52.83 30.32 -19.88
C VAL A 636 -51.42 30.90 -19.76
N ASN A 637 -51.12 31.89 -20.57
CA ASN A 637 -49.98 32.78 -20.39
C ASN A 637 -50.28 33.72 -19.23
N ALA A 638 -49.45 33.71 -18.18
CA ALA A 638 -49.66 34.49 -16.97
C ALA A 638 -48.55 35.53 -16.79
N THR A 639 -48.95 36.77 -16.52
CA THR A 639 -48.07 37.82 -16.04
C THR A 639 -48.63 38.38 -14.75
N VAL A 640 -47.96 38.10 -13.64
CA VAL A 640 -48.39 38.53 -12.30
C VAL A 640 -47.46 39.61 -11.80
N LYS A 641 -48.00 40.79 -11.54
CA LYS A 641 -47.30 41.96 -10.99
C LYS A 641 -47.71 42.17 -9.55
N LEU A 642 -46.78 41.96 -8.63
CA LEU A 642 -47.03 42.02 -7.18
C LEU A 642 -46.93 43.45 -6.62
N ASP A 643 -46.30 44.37 -7.35
CA ASP A 643 -46.28 45.80 -7.04
C ASP A 643 -47.62 46.46 -7.38
N GLU A 644 -48.20 46.12 -8.53
CA GLU A 644 -49.53 46.55 -8.97
C GLU A 644 -50.67 45.71 -8.33
N ARG A 645 -50.34 44.54 -7.80
CA ARG A 645 -51.27 43.54 -7.22
C ARG A 645 -52.33 43.08 -8.22
N VAL A 646 -51.88 42.83 -9.46
CA VAL A 646 -52.70 42.38 -10.59
C VAL A 646 -52.05 41.19 -11.29
N GLY A 647 -52.85 40.15 -11.58
CA GLY A 647 -52.49 39.06 -12.49
C GLY A 647 -53.21 39.22 -13.83
N GLU A 648 -52.46 39.25 -14.92
CA GLU A 648 -52.99 39.27 -16.28
C GLU A 648 -52.80 37.88 -16.92
N PHE A 649 -53.88 37.33 -17.48
CA PHE A 649 -53.89 35.99 -18.03
C PHE A 649 -54.48 35.99 -19.43
N VAL A 650 -53.79 35.36 -20.37
CA VAL A 650 -54.20 35.27 -21.78
C VAL A 650 -54.20 33.81 -22.19
N SER A 651 -55.24 33.36 -22.90
CA SER A 651 -55.27 32.00 -23.45
C SER A 651 -54.10 31.78 -24.42
N ASN A 652 -53.45 30.62 -24.35
CA ASN A 652 -52.47 30.20 -25.35
C ASN A 652 -53.12 29.71 -26.67
N GLY A 653 -54.44 29.51 -26.67
CA GLY A 653 -55.25 29.25 -27.87
C GLY A 653 -56.17 30.41 -28.20
N ASP A 654 -57.19 30.16 -29.04
CA ASP A 654 -58.20 31.19 -29.35
C ASP A 654 -59.01 31.60 -28.10
N GLU A 655 -59.38 30.62 -27.26
CA GLU A 655 -60.14 30.79 -26.01
C GLU A 655 -59.68 29.75 -24.97
N THR A 656 -59.84 30.02 -23.67
CA THR A 656 -59.64 29.06 -22.59
C THR A 656 -60.96 28.71 -21.89
N ILE A 657 -61.07 27.49 -21.37
CA ILE A 657 -62.20 27.08 -20.54
C ILE A 657 -61.97 27.61 -19.13
N VAL A 658 -62.85 28.50 -18.71
CA VAL A 658 -62.96 28.96 -17.34
C VAL A 658 -64.08 28.18 -16.66
N GLU A 659 -63.75 27.48 -15.58
CA GLU A 659 -64.74 26.77 -14.76
C GLU A 659 -64.99 27.54 -13.46
N PHE A 660 -66.26 27.59 -13.06
CA PHE A 660 -66.73 28.07 -11.75
C PHE A 660 -67.33 26.89 -10.98
N PRO A 661 -66.50 26.07 -10.30
CA PRO A 661 -66.96 24.80 -9.71
C PRO A 661 -68.11 24.97 -8.71
N VAL A 662 -68.05 26.01 -7.87
CA VAL A 662 -69.10 26.32 -6.88
C VAL A 662 -70.45 26.61 -7.54
N ASN A 663 -70.43 27.26 -8.70
CA ASN A 663 -71.64 27.64 -9.46
C ASN A 663 -72.05 26.57 -10.48
N GLN A 664 -71.28 25.48 -10.62
CA GLN A 664 -71.47 24.44 -11.65
C GLN A 664 -71.59 25.01 -13.07
N TYR A 665 -70.77 26.02 -13.38
CA TYR A 665 -70.82 26.76 -14.64
C TYR A 665 -69.46 26.77 -15.34
N ILE A 666 -69.48 26.83 -16.68
CA ILE A 666 -68.28 26.97 -17.52
C ILE A 666 -68.50 28.10 -18.53
N CYS A 667 -67.45 28.85 -18.85
CA CYS A 667 -67.45 29.80 -19.95
C CYS A 667 -66.13 29.76 -20.73
N TYR A 668 -66.13 30.38 -21.90
CA TYR A 668 -64.96 30.51 -22.78
C TYR A 668 -64.54 31.97 -22.83
N MET A 669 -63.28 32.24 -22.48
CA MET A 669 -62.72 33.60 -22.41
C MET A 669 -61.34 33.66 -23.06
N ASP A 670 -60.99 34.82 -23.60
CA ASP A 670 -59.73 35.02 -24.33
C ASP A 670 -58.65 35.52 -23.36
N ARG A 671 -59.05 36.37 -22.41
CA ARG A 671 -58.19 36.92 -21.37
C ARG A 671 -58.98 37.26 -20.10
N PHE A 672 -58.28 37.31 -18.98
CA PHE A 672 -58.85 37.81 -17.73
C PHE A 672 -57.79 38.48 -16.88
N LYS A 673 -58.24 39.36 -15.98
CA LYS A 673 -57.41 39.99 -14.96
C LYS A 673 -57.90 39.60 -13.58
N TRP A 674 -56.96 39.36 -12.69
CA TRP A 674 -57.21 39.10 -11.27
C TRP A 674 -56.67 40.26 -10.45
N TYR A 675 -57.56 40.94 -9.74
CA TYR A 675 -57.24 42.02 -8.82
C TYR A 675 -57.11 41.47 -7.40
N MET A 676 -55.87 41.31 -6.91
CA MET A 676 -55.58 40.54 -5.70
C MET A 676 -56.21 41.13 -4.44
N ASP A 677 -56.31 42.46 -4.34
CA ASP A 677 -56.85 43.15 -3.15
C ASP A 677 -58.36 43.16 -3.07
N GLN A 678 -59.02 43.17 -4.23
CA GLN A 678 -60.47 43.22 -4.33
C GLN A 678 -61.06 41.80 -4.36
N GLY A 679 -60.26 40.80 -4.76
CA GLY A 679 -60.75 39.45 -5.03
C GLY A 679 -61.55 39.37 -6.34
N ASP A 680 -61.50 40.42 -7.16
CA ASP A 680 -62.28 40.55 -8.39
C ASP A 680 -61.56 39.90 -9.57
N ILE A 681 -62.36 39.28 -10.45
CA ILE A 681 -61.93 38.79 -11.75
C ILE A 681 -62.64 39.59 -12.84
N GLU A 682 -61.87 40.28 -13.68
CA GLU A 682 -62.37 40.93 -14.90
C GLU A 682 -62.17 39.98 -16.08
N LEU A 683 -63.26 39.65 -16.78
CA LEU A 683 -63.25 38.79 -17.96
C LEU A 683 -63.40 39.65 -19.22
N GLU A 684 -62.50 39.48 -20.19
CA GLU A 684 -62.60 40.13 -21.49
C GLU A 684 -62.59 39.07 -22.62
N SER A 685 -63.39 39.29 -23.66
CA SER A 685 -63.40 38.46 -24.88
C SER A 685 -63.56 39.36 -26.11
N ASP A 686 -62.85 39.03 -27.18
CA ASP A 686 -62.91 39.73 -28.46
C ASP A 686 -64.14 39.30 -29.29
N ARG A 687 -65.01 38.43 -28.74
CA ARG A 687 -66.31 38.10 -29.32
C ARG A 687 -67.19 39.34 -29.45
N THR A 688 -67.64 39.63 -30.67
CA THR A 688 -68.76 40.54 -30.89
C THR A 688 -70.02 39.86 -30.37
N ALA A 689 -70.62 40.38 -29.30
CA ALA A 689 -71.86 39.85 -28.75
C ALA A 689 -72.92 39.73 -29.86
N ALA A 690 -73.41 38.51 -30.11
CA ALA A 690 -74.59 38.33 -30.94
C ALA A 690 -75.75 39.02 -30.21
N ALA A 691 -76.37 40.02 -30.84
CA ALA A 691 -77.48 40.76 -30.25
C ALA A 691 -78.58 39.81 -29.78
N GLY A 692 -78.69 39.60 -28.47
CA GLY A 692 -79.66 38.71 -27.84
C GLY A 692 -79.51 38.66 -26.33
N SER A 693 -80.47 39.30 -25.65
CA SER A 693 -80.72 39.43 -24.20
C SER A 693 -79.71 40.20 -23.35
N GLU A 694 -80.09 41.45 -23.06
CA GLU A 694 -79.68 42.25 -21.91
C GLU A 694 -79.99 41.54 -20.58
N ASP A 695 -79.23 41.96 -19.56
CA ASP A 695 -79.33 41.70 -18.12
C ASP A 695 -78.78 40.37 -17.57
N LEU A 696 -77.50 40.43 -17.17
CA LEU A 696 -76.99 39.68 -16.03
C LEU A 696 -76.07 40.58 -15.19
N GLN A 697 -76.66 41.28 -14.22
CA GLN A 697 -75.93 41.71 -13.02
C GLN A 697 -75.84 40.50 -12.08
N LEU A 698 -74.64 39.97 -11.86
CA LEU A 698 -74.37 39.07 -10.75
C LEU A 698 -73.80 39.89 -9.59
N SER A 699 -74.65 40.17 -8.61
CA SER A 699 -74.22 40.52 -7.25
C SER A 699 -74.36 39.30 -6.37
N GLY A 700 -73.25 38.84 -5.79
CA GLY A 700 -73.19 37.76 -4.82
C GLY A 700 -71.90 37.83 -4.04
#